data_AF-A0A936U5Z2-F1
#
_entry.id   AF-A0A936U5Z2-F1
#
_cell.length_a   1.000
_cell.length_b   1.000
_cell.length_c   1.000
_cell.angle_alpha   90.00
_cell.angle_beta   90.00
_cell.angle_gamma   90.00
#
_symmetry.space_group_name_H-M   'P 1'
#
loop_
_entity.id
_entity.type
_entity.pdbx_description
1 polymer ?
#
loop_
_entity_poly.entity_id
_entity_poly.type
_entity_poly.pdbx_seq_one_letter_code
_entity_poly.pdbx_strand_id
1 'polypeptide(L)'
;MTPPSETSAPPLKMRDLCDATGLNRQAIHFYIQQGLLPPGEKTGRNTATYTAAHLERLQLIRRLQHERFLPLEVIKDLLSAREDRYSDAQRAFLRRLRARLPGEVLGEVSGDEVEAEGVLDAEDLHDLSRLGLARLRVGAEGRLFVPRSDLPLLRAVAGLRGAGLQSALGFGVEDLRAIVALIDPLVELELRLLTGRLGKLPAEDVAPLVERTCPRSTSSSPAFTTPGFAPPSTSSDPPTPSPGAAMLPIAKRPDLRTSLSTQIDAWGEAAGVLGQIRDPKVLASLGPAGVRGLVLRRGKQGVPTPIPASHDAHFDWSYPHDNPEMAELYRRAKRGQWDGDDLPWSTFVDPVSPEVRLLPDDFLAWDVLSRAGAKLDKKERRELLSDVSCWLLSQFLHGEQGALFAAAQVTEAVQFFDGKLYGSTQVMDEARHVEVFLRYLESKLGKLYQINDNLYVIIDALMADSRWDMKFLGMQIMVEGLALGAFGMMYQVSEEPLLRSLLKNVIQDEARHVHYGVVALREHITKELSEAERAEREAWAFEVALLMRNRFMVYELFDERFEGLMSRATWREVVTQSPGLDRFRAVMFSRLLPNLREIGLLSDKIRPAYEQAGLARYFTGLAADKLTGDGMIAELDAGRVNLSRP
;
A
#
# COMPACT_ATOMS: atom_id res chain seq x y z
N MET A 1 -22.66 40.42 18.46
CA MET A 1 -21.34 40.24 17.81
C MET A 1 -21.42 38.96 17.00
N THR A 2 -21.51 39.09 15.68
CA THR A 2 -21.52 37.98 14.73
C THR A 2 -20.14 37.33 14.72
N PRO A 3 -20.01 36.00 14.70
CA PRO A 3 -18.70 35.34 14.57
C PRO A 3 -18.10 35.67 13.19
N PRO A 4 -16.75 35.74 13.07
CA PRO A 4 -16.10 36.07 11.81
C PRO A 4 -16.35 34.95 10.79
N SER A 5 -16.76 35.35 9.58
CA SER A 5 -16.92 34.49 8.41
C SER A 5 -15.64 33.75 8.09
N GLU A 6 -15.75 32.44 7.84
CA GLU A 6 -14.66 31.57 7.42
C GLU A 6 -13.91 32.12 6.19
N THR A 7 -12.60 31.98 6.27
CA THR A 7 -11.56 32.52 5.41
C THR A 7 -11.65 32.04 3.95
N SER A 8 -11.99 32.93 3.01
CA SER A 8 -11.66 32.73 1.59
C SER A 8 -10.14 32.91 1.41
N ALA A 9 -9.44 31.90 0.91
CA ALA A 9 -8.01 31.98 0.59
C ALA A 9 -7.70 33.22 -0.29
N PRO A 10 -6.53 33.88 -0.11
CA PRO A 10 -6.20 35.10 -0.84
C PRO A 10 -6.18 34.88 -2.36
N PRO A 11 -6.58 35.88 -3.18
CA PRO A 11 -6.61 35.75 -4.63
C PRO A 11 -5.20 35.54 -5.20
N LEU A 12 -5.03 34.48 -5.98
CA LEU A 12 -3.77 34.05 -6.59
C LEU A 12 -3.48 34.84 -7.87
N LYS A 13 -2.20 35.14 -8.12
CA LYS A 13 -1.72 35.69 -9.39
C LYS A 13 -1.24 34.55 -10.28
N MET A 14 -1.07 34.85 -11.58
CA MET A 14 -0.54 33.88 -12.56
C MET A 14 0.80 33.27 -12.12
N ARG A 15 1.67 34.04 -11.47
CA ARG A 15 2.94 33.53 -10.92
C ARG A 15 2.71 32.45 -9.87
N ASP A 16 1.79 32.69 -8.94
CA ASP A 16 1.47 31.75 -7.86
C ASP A 16 0.90 30.44 -8.41
N LEU A 17 0.10 30.50 -9.49
CA LEU A 17 -0.35 29.31 -10.21
C LEU A 17 0.80 28.55 -10.88
N CYS A 18 1.73 29.26 -11.53
CA CYS A 18 2.89 28.63 -12.15
C CYS A 18 3.76 27.93 -11.09
N ASP A 19 4.04 28.61 -9.98
CA ASP A 19 4.91 28.12 -8.92
C ASP A 19 4.27 26.91 -8.22
N ALA A 20 2.96 26.94 -7.96
CA ALA A 20 2.24 25.85 -7.30
C ALA A 20 1.89 24.65 -8.21
N THR A 21 1.87 24.82 -9.54
CA THR A 21 1.53 23.74 -10.49
C THR A 21 2.73 23.24 -11.29
N GLY A 22 3.84 23.97 -11.31
CA GLY A 22 4.97 23.75 -12.20
C GLY A 22 4.68 24.00 -13.69
N LEU A 23 3.51 24.56 -14.03
CA LEU A 23 3.14 24.90 -15.41
C LEU A 23 3.68 26.27 -15.78
N ASN A 24 4.17 26.43 -17.01
CA ASN A 24 4.53 27.75 -17.51
C ASN A 24 3.26 28.57 -17.87
N ARG A 25 3.41 29.89 -17.93
CA ARG A 25 2.31 30.82 -18.25
C ARG A 25 1.62 30.51 -19.58
N GLN A 26 2.38 30.04 -20.58
CA GLN A 26 1.85 29.71 -21.90
C GLN A 26 0.92 28.50 -21.84
N ALA A 27 1.24 27.48 -21.04
CA ALA A 27 0.42 26.29 -20.84
C ALA A 27 -0.89 26.62 -20.11
N ILE A 28 -0.85 27.47 -19.08
CA ILE A 28 -2.05 27.92 -18.37
C ILE A 28 -2.95 28.74 -19.31
N HIS A 29 -2.38 29.66 -20.10
CA HIS A 29 -3.14 30.39 -21.12
C HIS A 29 -3.71 29.46 -22.20
N PHE A 30 -2.97 28.43 -22.60
CA PHE A 30 -3.44 27.42 -23.54
C PHE A 30 -4.65 26.66 -22.99
N TYR A 31 -4.64 26.24 -21.72
CA TYR A 31 -5.80 25.61 -21.09
C TYR A 31 -7.02 26.54 -20.99
N ILE A 32 -6.80 27.84 -20.77
CA ILE A 32 -7.89 28.84 -20.81
C ILE A 32 -8.46 28.94 -22.23
N GLN A 33 -7.60 29.05 -23.26
CA GLN A 33 -8.03 29.12 -24.67
C GLN A 33 -8.77 27.86 -25.12
N GLN A 34 -8.35 26.69 -24.65
CA GLN A 34 -9.01 25.41 -24.95
C GLN A 34 -10.30 25.19 -24.14
N GLY A 35 -10.64 26.07 -23.19
CA GLY A 35 -11.83 25.97 -22.34
C GLY A 35 -11.72 24.90 -21.24
N LEU A 36 -10.51 24.45 -20.91
CA LEU A 36 -10.23 23.51 -19.83
C LEU A 36 -10.21 24.22 -18.46
N LEU A 37 -9.79 25.49 -18.44
CA LEU A 37 -9.74 26.33 -17.26
C LEU A 37 -10.58 27.60 -17.51
N PRO A 38 -11.45 28.05 -16.58
CA PRO A 38 -12.12 29.34 -16.72
C PRO A 38 -11.11 30.50 -16.74
N PRO A 39 -11.45 31.63 -17.41
CA PRO A 39 -10.59 32.81 -17.41
C PRO A 39 -10.56 33.45 -16.02
N GLY A 40 -9.39 33.96 -15.62
CA GLY A 40 -9.25 34.71 -14.37
C GLY A 40 -9.96 36.07 -14.42
N GLU A 41 -10.27 36.60 -13.24
CA GLU A 41 -10.94 37.90 -13.10
C GLU A 41 -9.99 39.03 -13.45
N LYS A 42 -10.36 39.89 -14.40
CA LYS A 42 -9.52 41.02 -14.82
C LYS A 42 -9.53 42.11 -13.76
N THR A 43 -8.37 42.38 -13.18
CA THR A 43 -8.14 43.43 -12.18
C THR A 43 -7.40 44.65 -12.75
N GLY A 44 -7.03 44.61 -14.03
CA GLY A 44 -6.41 45.73 -14.75
C GLY A 44 -6.16 45.41 -16.22
N ARG A 45 -5.52 46.32 -16.96
CA ARG A 45 -5.33 46.20 -18.42
C ARG A 45 -4.55 44.94 -18.83
N ASN A 46 -3.60 44.49 -17.99
CA ASN A 46 -2.76 43.30 -18.22
C ASN A 46 -2.67 42.37 -16.99
N THR A 47 -3.59 42.49 -16.03
CA THR A 47 -3.54 41.76 -14.75
C THR A 47 -4.86 41.05 -14.48
N ALA A 48 -4.77 39.80 -14.03
CA ALA A 48 -5.90 38.99 -13.64
C ALA A 48 -5.59 38.22 -12.35
N THR A 49 -6.63 37.97 -11.55
CA THR A 49 -6.59 37.18 -10.32
C THR A 49 -7.33 35.86 -10.51
N TYR A 50 -6.89 34.84 -9.77
CA TYR A 50 -7.33 33.46 -9.86
C TYR A 50 -7.67 32.93 -8.47
N THR A 51 -8.56 31.95 -8.39
CA THR A 51 -9.02 31.36 -7.13
C THR A 51 -8.32 30.03 -6.85
N ALA A 52 -8.44 29.51 -5.62
CA ALA A 52 -7.97 28.16 -5.26
C ALA A 52 -8.55 27.07 -6.19
N ALA A 53 -9.80 27.23 -6.63
CA ALA A 53 -10.43 26.33 -7.61
C ALA A 53 -9.68 26.30 -8.97
N HIS A 54 -9.03 27.40 -9.37
CA HIS A 54 -8.19 27.39 -10.59
C HIS A 54 -6.93 26.54 -10.37
N LEU A 55 -6.31 26.65 -9.20
CA LEU A 55 -5.13 25.88 -8.83
C LEU A 55 -5.44 24.37 -8.77
N GLU A 56 -6.52 24.02 -8.07
CA GLU A 56 -6.96 22.62 -7.95
C GLU A 56 -7.34 22.01 -9.30
N ARG A 57 -8.01 22.80 -10.16
CA ARG A 57 -8.35 22.36 -11.52
C ARG A 57 -7.12 22.17 -12.40
N LEU A 58 -6.12 23.05 -12.28
CA LEU A 58 -4.83 22.87 -12.96
C LEU A 58 -4.10 21.61 -12.47
N GLN A 59 -4.07 21.37 -11.15
CA GLN A 59 -3.50 20.16 -10.57
C GLN A 59 -4.29 18.91 -10.99
N LEU A 60 -5.62 18.96 -11.08
CA LEU A 60 -6.40 17.84 -11.60
C LEU A 60 -6.12 17.60 -13.08
N ILE A 61 -6.09 18.64 -13.92
CA ILE A 61 -5.72 18.49 -15.34
C ILE A 61 -4.36 17.80 -15.44
N ARG A 62 -3.39 18.21 -14.61
CA ARG A 62 -2.08 17.55 -14.52
C ARG A 62 -2.18 16.09 -14.08
N ARG A 63 -2.91 15.77 -13.02
CA ARG A 63 -3.11 14.37 -12.57
C ARG A 63 -3.80 13.52 -13.62
N LEU A 64 -4.87 14.03 -14.23
CA LEU A 64 -5.57 13.33 -15.32
C LEU A 64 -4.69 13.16 -16.55
N GLN A 65 -3.80 14.11 -16.85
CA GLN A 65 -2.87 14.08 -17.99
C GLN A 65 -1.57 13.31 -17.73
N HIS A 66 -1.11 13.18 -16.48
CA HIS A 66 0.16 12.55 -16.13
C HIS A 66 -0.01 11.21 -15.40
N GLU A 67 -1.01 11.08 -14.53
CA GLU A 67 -1.27 9.85 -13.78
C GLU A 67 -2.30 8.95 -14.48
N ARG A 68 -3.31 9.56 -15.13
CA ARG A 68 -4.33 8.84 -15.92
C ARG A 68 -4.13 9.00 -17.43
N PHE A 69 -3.12 9.79 -17.78
CA PHE A 69 -2.65 10.13 -19.12
C PHE A 69 -3.68 10.81 -20.06
N LEU A 70 -4.96 10.99 -19.72
CA LEU A 70 -6.08 11.33 -20.62
C LEU A 70 -5.78 12.47 -21.63
N PRO A 71 -6.17 12.34 -22.93
CA PRO A 71 -6.05 13.44 -23.89
C PRO A 71 -6.82 14.68 -23.43
N LEU A 72 -6.29 15.87 -23.72
CA LEU A 72 -6.89 17.15 -23.29
C LEU A 72 -8.34 17.32 -23.75
N GLU A 73 -8.70 16.85 -24.95
CA GLU A 73 -10.08 16.84 -25.45
C GLU A 73 -11.01 15.94 -24.60
N VAL A 74 -10.51 14.80 -24.14
CA VAL A 74 -11.28 13.88 -23.27
C VAL A 74 -11.40 14.46 -21.86
N ILE A 75 -10.35 15.09 -21.34
CA ILE A 75 -10.39 15.81 -20.05
C ILE A 75 -11.42 16.95 -20.13
N LYS A 76 -11.45 17.69 -21.25
CA LYS A 76 -12.42 18.75 -21.49
C LYS A 76 -13.85 18.23 -21.51
N ASP A 77 -14.11 17.16 -22.24
CA ASP A 77 -15.45 16.55 -22.30
C ASP A 77 -15.89 15.99 -20.94
N LEU A 78 -14.95 15.41 -20.20
CA LEU A 78 -15.16 14.92 -18.83
C LEU A 78 -15.46 16.05 -17.83
N LEU A 79 -14.75 17.19 -17.93
CA LEU A 79 -14.97 18.36 -17.07
C LEU A 79 -16.19 19.21 -17.47
N SER A 80 -16.61 19.16 -18.74
CA SER A 80 -17.76 19.90 -19.27
C SER A 80 -19.04 19.06 -19.38
N ALA A 81 -18.98 17.77 -19.04
CA ALA A 81 -20.07 16.80 -19.11
C ALA A 81 -20.66 16.59 -20.54
N ARG A 82 -19.83 16.72 -21.58
CA ARG A 82 -20.23 16.41 -22.97
C ARG A 82 -19.99 14.94 -23.29
N GLU A 83 -21.07 14.21 -23.61
CA GLU A 83 -21.07 12.73 -23.74
C GLU A 83 -21.55 12.25 -25.12
N ASP A 84 -21.96 13.17 -25.99
CA ASP A 84 -22.62 12.98 -27.28
C ASP A 84 -21.71 12.37 -28.35
N ARG A 85 -20.39 12.61 -28.26
CA ARG A 85 -19.38 12.18 -29.25
C ARG A 85 -18.82 10.77 -29.00
N TYR A 86 -19.28 10.08 -27.95
CA TYR A 86 -18.71 8.83 -27.46
C TYR A 86 -19.69 7.66 -27.59
N SER A 87 -19.18 6.43 -27.74
CA SER A 87 -20.02 5.22 -27.73
C SER A 87 -20.65 4.97 -26.34
N ASP A 88 -21.68 4.14 -26.24
CA ASP A 88 -22.32 3.82 -24.95
C ASP A 88 -21.35 3.29 -23.88
N ALA A 89 -20.39 2.47 -24.31
CA ALA A 89 -19.33 1.96 -23.43
C ALA A 89 -18.40 3.08 -22.96
N GLN A 90 -18.04 4.01 -23.84
CA GLN A 90 -17.21 5.17 -23.52
C GLN A 90 -17.95 6.16 -22.62
N ARG A 91 -19.25 6.39 -22.84
CA ARG A 91 -20.11 7.19 -21.94
C ARG A 91 -20.16 6.59 -20.54
N ALA A 92 -20.37 5.27 -20.43
CA ALA A 92 -20.40 4.59 -19.14
C ALA A 92 -19.06 4.66 -18.40
N PHE A 93 -17.93 4.66 -19.12
CA PHE A 93 -16.60 4.87 -18.57
C PHE A 93 -16.39 6.31 -18.09
N LEU A 94 -16.72 7.31 -18.92
CA LEU A 94 -16.58 8.72 -18.56
C LEU A 94 -17.45 9.09 -17.36
N ARG A 95 -18.67 8.54 -17.27
CA ARG A 95 -19.54 8.69 -16.08
C ARG A 95 -18.92 8.10 -14.82
N ARG A 96 -18.32 6.90 -14.94
CA ARG A 96 -17.60 6.24 -13.84
C ARG A 96 -16.38 7.02 -13.37
N LEU A 97 -15.64 7.60 -14.29
CA LEU A 97 -14.47 8.41 -13.98
C LEU A 97 -14.88 9.74 -13.36
N ARG A 98 -15.92 10.38 -13.90
CA ARG A 98 -16.51 11.62 -13.36
C ARG A 98 -17.01 11.44 -11.92
N ALA A 99 -17.63 10.31 -11.62
CA ALA A 99 -18.11 9.97 -10.27
C ALA A 99 -16.99 9.81 -9.22
N ARG A 100 -15.73 9.70 -9.66
CA ARG A 100 -14.55 9.57 -8.79
C ARG A 100 -13.75 10.87 -8.64
N LEU A 101 -14.21 11.95 -9.28
CA LEU A 101 -13.56 13.26 -9.18
C LEU A 101 -14.08 14.03 -7.96
N PRO A 102 -13.21 14.81 -7.27
CA PRO A 102 -13.66 15.66 -6.18
C PRO A 102 -14.72 16.66 -6.65
N GLY A 103 -15.76 16.88 -5.84
CA GLY A 103 -16.92 17.71 -6.20
C GLY A 103 -16.56 19.15 -6.57
N GLU A 104 -15.54 19.72 -5.93
CA GLU A 104 -15.02 21.07 -6.22
C GLU A 104 -14.50 21.21 -7.67
N VAL A 105 -14.08 20.10 -8.30
CA VAL A 105 -13.47 20.13 -9.62
C VAL A 105 -14.48 19.99 -10.76
N LEU A 106 -15.65 19.41 -10.48
CA LEU A 106 -16.75 19.31 -11.44
C LEU A 106 -17.50 20.64 -11.63
N GLY A 107 -17.25 21.60 -10.72
CA GLY A 107 -17.97 22.86 -10.64
C GLY A 107 -19.31 22.71 -9.89
N GLU A 108 -19.89 23.85 -9.57
CA GLU A 108 -21.17 23.96 -8.89
C GLU A 108 -22.26 24.39 -9.88
N VAL A 109 -23.50 24.02 -9.61
CA VAL A 109 -24.69 24.59 -10.25
C VAL A 109 -25.43 25.46 -9.24
N SER A 110 -26.13 26.48 -9.71
CA SER A 110 -26.92 27.32 -8.81
C SER A 110 -28.14 26.54 -8.30
N GLY A 111 -28.53 26.75 -7.04
CA GLY A 111 -29.76 26.22 -6.45
C GLY A 111 -30.98 26.59 -7.29
N ASP A 112 -31.02 27.83 -7.81
CA ASP A 112 -32.06 28.32 -8.73
C ASP A 112 -32.19 27.44 -9.99
N GLU A 113 -31.09 26.86 -10.48
CA GLU A 113 -31.06 25.97 -11.66
C GLU A 113 -31.57 24.57 -11.31
N VAL A 114 -31.28 24.09 -10.09
CA VAL A 114 -31.79 22.81 -9.56
C VAL A 114 -33.29 22.88 -9.25
N GLU A 115 -33.75 24.01 -8.71
CA GLU A 115 -35.17 24.31 -8.47
C GLU A 115 -35.94 24.48 -9.79
N ALA A 116 -35.35 25.15 -10.80
CA ALA A 116 -35.96 25.36 -12.11
C ALA A 116 -36.11 24.07 -12.93
N GLU A 117 -35.28 23.05 -12.72
CA GLU A 117 -35.48 21.70 -13.27
C GLU A 117 -36.65 20.95 -12.60
N GLY A 118 -37.28 21.52 -11.56
CA GLY A 118 -38.45 20.98 -10.87
C GLY A 118 -38.12 19.78 -9.96
N VAL A 119 -36.86 19.68 -9.53
CA VAL A 119 -36.29 18.48 -8.89
C VAL A 119 -36.51 18.52 -7.37
N LEU A 120 -36.26 19.65 -6.70
CA LEU A 120 -36.44 19.86 -5.26
C LEU A 120 -36.79 21.33 -4.97
N ASP A 121 -37.45 21.64 -3.86
CA ASP A 121 -37.67 23.02 -3.41
C ASP A 121 -36.56 23.52 -2.47
N ALA A 122 -36.61 24.81 -2.13
CA ALA A 122 -35.62 25.46 -1.25
C ALA A 122 -35.56 24.85 0.16
N GLU A 123 -36.68 24.29 0.64
CA GLU A 123 -36.78 23.66 1.96
C GLU A 123 -36.07 22.30 1.96
N ASP A 124 -36.30 21.47 0.94
CA ASP A 124 -35.61 20.19 0.73
C ASP A 124 -34.08 20.37 0.60
N LEU A 125 -33.64 21.39 -0.14
CA LEU A 125 -32.21 21.72 -0.27
C LEU A 125 -31.62 22.14 1.08
N HIS A 126 -32.32 22.98 1.83
CA HIS A 126 -31.90 23.40 3.16
C HIS A 126 -31.77 22.21 4.12
N ASP A 127 -32.73 21.29 4.11
CA ASP A 127 -32.74 20.11 4.98
C ASP A 127 -31.67 19.08 4.61
N LEU A 128 -31.44 18.84 3.32
CA LEU A 128 -30.32 18.00 2.86
C LEU A 128 -28.97 18.55 3.33
N SER A 129 -28.81 19.88 3.33
CA SER A 129 -27.62 20.54 3.85
C SER A 129 -27.52 20.46 5.37
N ARG A 130 -28.61 20.75 6.09
CA ARG A 130 -28.67 20.73 7.56
C ARG A 130 -28.38 19.33 8.13
N LEU A 131 -28.82 18.29 7.42
CA LEU A 131 -28.60 16.89 7.80
C LEU A 131 -27.24 16.33 7.34
N GLY A 132 -26.44 17.12 6.63
CA GLY A 132 -25.13 16.71 6.11
C GLY A 132 -25.20 15.67 4.99
N LEU A 133 -26.35 15.52 4.33
CA LEU A 133 -26.55 14.58 3.23
C LEU A 133 -26.08 15.16 1.88
N ALA A 134 -26.14 16.49 1.71
CA ALA A 134 -25.57 17.20 0.57
C ALA A 134 -24.72 18.39 1.03
N ARG A 135 -23.64 18.69 0.31
CA ARG A 135 -22.74 19.78 0.64
C ARG A 135 -23.15 21.04 -0.11
N LEU A 136 -24.02 21.87 0.47
CA LEU A 136 -24.43 23.11 -0.19
C LEU A 136 -23.53 24.28 0.23
N ARG A 137 -23.19 25.15 -0.73
CA ARG A 137 -22.43 26.38 -0.48
C ARG A 137 -23.31 27.60 -0.70
N VAL A 138 -23.29 28.55 0.22
CA VAL A 138 -23.98 29.84 0.05
C VAL A 138 -23.01 30.84 -0.59
N GLY A 139 -23.40 31.43 -1.72
CA GLY A 139 -22.63 32.48 -2.40
C GLY A 139 -22.99 33.89 -1.93
N ALA A 140 -22.33 34.90 -2.51
CA ALA A 140 -22.70 36.30 -2.31
C ALA A 140 -24.17 36.51 -2.73
N GLU A 141 -24.91 37.31 -1.95
CA GLU A 141 -26.37 37.55 -2.09
C GLU A 141 -27.30 36.41 -1.62
N GLY A 142 -26.78 35.36 -0.96
CA GLY A 142 -27.61 34.33 -0.34
C GLY A 142 -28.06 33.20 -1.27
N ARG A 143 -27.55 33.18 -2.51
CA ARG A 143 -27.81 32.09 -3.47
C ARG A 143 -27.11 30.80 -3.07
N LEU A 144 -27.83 29.68 -3.17
CA LEU A 144 -27.27 28.34 -2.95
C LEU A 144 -26.51 27.86 -4.19
N PHE A 145 -25.43 27.11 -3.96
CA PHE A 145 -24.64 26.43 -4.96
C PHE A 145 -24.51 24.96 -4.57
N VAL A 146 -24.84 24.06 -5.51
CA VAL A 146 -24.83 22.62 -5.32
C VAL A 146 -23.63 22.02 -6.10
N PRO A 147 -22.74 21.27 -5.44
CA PRO A 147 -21.70 20.52 -6.11
C PRO A 147 -22.31 19.51 -7.09
N ARG A 148 -21.78 19.44 -8.30
CA ARG A 148 -22.27 18.50 -9.31
C ARG A 148 -22.13 17.02 -8.90
N SER A 149 -21.27 16.70 -7.93
CA SER A 149 -21.16 15.37 -7.32
C SER A 149 -22.41 14.92 -6.59
N ASP A 150 -23.20 15.87 -6.07
CA ASP A 150 -24.32 15.58 -5.18
C ASP A 150 -25.64 15.50 -5.99
N LEU A 151 -25.66 15.92 -7.26
CA LEU A 151 -26.83 15.85 -8.15
C LEU A 151 -27.50 14.47 -8.25
N PRO A 152 -26.79 13.32 -8.27
CA PRO A 152 -27.44 12.01 -8.27
C PRO A 152 -28.28 11.75 -7.01
N LEU A 153 -27.80 12.19 -5.84
CA LEU A 153 -28.55 12.12 -4.59
C LEU A 153 -29.79 13.01 -4.69
N LEU A 154 -29.64 14.27 -5.11
CA LEU A 154 -30.75 15.19 -5.28
C LEU A 154 -31.81 14.64 -6.25
N ARG A 155 -31.39 14.01 -7.36
CA ARG A 155 -32.31 13.34 -8.30
C ARG A 155 -33.01 12.12 -7.70
N ALA A 156 -32.35 11.38 -6.82
CA ALA A 156 -32.98 10.27 -6.12
C ALA A 156 -34.07 10.78 -5.16
N VAL A 157 -33.79 11.83 -4.40
CA VAL A 157 -34.78 12.48 -3.51
C VAL A 157 -35.94 13.07 -4.33
N ALA A 158 -35.65 13.73 -5.44
CA ALA A 158 -36.64 14.24 -6.37
C ALA A 158 -37.54 13.15 -6.97
N GLY A 159 -36.96 12.01 -7.32
CA GLY A 159 -37.71 10.84 -7.78
C GLY A 159 -38.71 10.34 -6.72
N LEU A 160 -38.34 10.38 -5.44
CA LEU A 160 -39.24 10.05 -4.34
C LEU A 160 -40.36 11.09 -4.19
N ARG A 161 -40.04 12.38 -4.30
CA ARG A 161 -41.04 13.47 -4.29
C ARG A 161 -42.03 13.35 -5.45
N GLY A 162 -41.53 13.11 -6.66
CA GLY A 162 -42.35 12.87 -7.86
C GLY A 162 -43.20 11.60 -7.79
N ALA A 163 -42.80 10.62 -6.99
CA ALA A 163 -43.59 9.42 -6.68
C ALA A 163 -44.65 9.63 -5.58
N GLY A 164 -44.78 10.85 -5.04
CA GLY A 164 -45.79 11.22 -4.06
C GLY A 164 -45.35 11.12 -2.59
N LEU A 165 -44.08 10.83 -2.31
CA LEU A 165 -43.53 10.84 -0.94
C LEU A 165 -43.14 12.27 -0.56
N GLN A 166 -44.14 13.10 -0.25
CA GLN A 166 -43.98 14.52 0.05
C GLN A 166 -43.88 14.76 1.56
N SER A 167 -43.22 15.84 1.97
CA SER A 167 -43.13 16.28 3.38
C SER A 167 -44.51 16.49 4.01
N ALA A 168 -45.51 16.93 3.22
CA ALA A 168 -46.90 17.07 3.65
C ALA A 168 -47.58 15.75 4.08
N LEU A 169 -47.05 14.60 3.63
CA LEU A 169 -47.51 13.26 4.03
C LEU A 169 -46.67 12.67 5.18
N GLY A 170 -45.76 13.45 5.76
CA GLY A 170 -44.86 13.03 6.82
C GLY A 170 -43.58 12.34 6.35
N PHE A 171 -43.26 12.38 5.05
CA PHE A 171 -42.02 11.83 4.49
C PHE A 171 -40.98 12.94 4.30
N GLY A 172 -40.20 13.20 5.34
CA GLY A 172 -39.15 14.22 5.36
C GLY A 172 -37.82 13.72 4.79
N VAL A 173 -36.86 14.63 4.61
CA VAL A 173 -35.47 14.26 4.29
C VAL A 173 -34.82 13.53 5.47
N GLU A 174 -35.30 13.78 6.68
CA GLU A 174 -34.90 13.12 7.93
C GLU A 174 -35.06 11.59 7.86
N ASP A 175 -36.08 11.09 7.18
CA ASP A 175 -36.34 9.64 7.05
C ASP A 175 -35.25 8.94 6.23
N LEU A 176 -34.62 9.66 5.28
CA LEU A 176 -33.50 9.15 4.48
C LEU A 176 -32.24 8.95 5.33
N ARG A 177 -32.06 9.73 6.40
CA ARG A 177 -30.90 9.58 7.30
C ARG A 177 -30.90 8.22 7.99
N ALA A 178 -32.07 7.74 8.43
CA ALA A 178 -32.21 6.43 9.04
C ALA A 178 -31.87 5.30 8.04
N ILE A 179 -32.29 5.45 6.78
CA ILE A 179 -31.99 4.49 5.71
C ILE A 179 -30.48 4.47 5.40
N VAL A 180 -29.86 5.65 5.25
CA VAL A 180 -28.43 5.76 4.95
C VAL A 180 -27.56 5.20 6.10
N ALA A 181 -27.95 5.44 7.35
CA ALA A 181 -27.26 4.90 8.53
C ALA A 181 -27.28 3.36 8.60
N LEU A 182 -28.22 2.72 7.90
CA LEU A 182 -28.32 1.26 7.84
C LEU A 182 -27.50 0.64 6.70
N ILE A 183 -26.98 1.43 5.74
CA ILE A 183 -26.26 0.91 4.58
C ILE A 183 -24.94 0.27 5.00
N ASP A 184 -24.13 0.94 5.82
CA ASP A 184 -22.80 0.43 6.19
C ASP A 184 -22.88 -0.89 6.99
N PRO A 185 -23.73 -1.03 8.03
CA PRO A 185 -23.91 -2.30 8.72
C PRO A 185 -24.51 -3.40 7.84
N LEU A 186 -25.39 -3.05 6.89
CA LEU A 186 -26.02 -3.99 5.97
C LEU A 186 -25.00 -4.55 4.97
N VAL A 187 -24.14 -3.69 4.41
CA VAL A 187 -23.03 -4.10 3.52
C VAL A 187 -22.04 -4.98 4.28
N GLU A 188 -21.71 -4.63 5.52
CA GLU A 188 -20.82 -5.44 6.34
C GLU A 188 -21.41 -6.81 6.66
N LEU A 189 -22.72 -6.88 6.97
CA LEU A 189 -23.44 -8.13 7.18
C LEU A 189 -23.52 -8.97 5.91
N GLU A 190 -23.83 -8.36 4.76
CA GLU A 190 -23.89 -9.02 3.46
C GLU A 190 -22.54 -9.65 3.11
N LEU A 191 -21.44 -8.92 3.30
CA LEU A 191 -20.09 -9.42 3.08
C LEU A 191 -19.75 -10.57 4.03
N ARG A 192 -20.08 -10.46 5.33
CA ARG A 192 -19.87 -11.57 6.29
C ARG A 192 -20.63 -12.83 5.89
N LEU A 193 -21.88 -12.69 5.44
CA LEU A 193 -22.70 -13.82 4.98
C LEU A 193 -22.18 -14.42 3.68
N LEU A 194 -21.71 -13.59 2.74
CA LEU A 194 -21.14 -14.02 1.47
C LEU A 194 -19.80 -14.74 1.67
N THR A 195 -18.86 -14.15 2.41
CA THR A 195 -17.52 -14.75 2.63
C THR A 195 -17.63 -16.12 3.32
N GLY A 196 -18.50 -16.27 4.31
CA GLY A 196 -18.70 -17.55 5.01
C GLY A 196 -19.38 -18.64 4.17
N ARG A 197 -20.19 -18.27 3.17
CA ARG A 197 -20.91 -19.21 2.29
C ARG A 197 -20.13 -19.54 1.02
N LEU A 198 -19.47 -18.54 0.44
CA LEU A 198 -18.65 -18.68 -0.76
C LEU A 198 -17.32 -19.39 -0.47
N GLY A 199 -16.77 -19.27 0.74
CA GLY A 199 -15.55 -19.97 1.14
C GLY A 199 -15.65 -21.50 1.15
N LYS A 200 -16.84 -22.08 0.93
CA LYS A 200 -17.07 -23.53 0.84
C LYS A 200 -17.14 -24.04 -0.60
N LEU A 201 -17.11 -23.14 -1.59
CA LEU A 201 -17.24 -23.47 -3.00
C LEU A 201 -15.87 -23.45 -3.70
N PRO A 202 -15.67 -24.28 -4.74
CA PRO A 202 -14.51 -24.18 -5.62
C PRO A 202 -14.39 -22.78 -6.24
N ALA A 203 -13.15 -22.28 -6.40
CA ALA A 203 -12.89 -20.92 -6.89
C ALA A 203 -13.49 -20.64 -8.29
N GLU A 204 -13.58 -21.68 -9.13
CA GLU A 204 -14.20 -21.64 -10.46
C GLU A 204 -15.71 -21.36 -10.43
N ASP A 205 -16.39 -21.73 -9.35
CA ASP A 205 -17.83 -21.50 -9.15
C ASP A 205 -18.10 -20.17 -8.43
N VAL A 206 -17.13 -19.69 -7.64
CA VAL A 206 -17.24 -18.43 -6.88
C VAL A 206 -17.12 -17.22 -7.79
N ALA A 207 -16.17 -17.21 -8.74
CA ALA A 207 -15.93 -16.05 -9.59
C ALA A 207 -17.16 -15.63 -10.42
N PRO A 208 -17.90 -16.56 -11.09
CA PRO A 208 -19.13 -16.22 -11.80
C PRO A 208 -20.26 -15.80 -10.86
N LEU A 209 -20.30 -16.34 -9.63
CA LEU A 209 -21.31 -15.97 -8.64
C LEU A 209 -21.10 -14.52 -8.18
N VAL A 210 -19.88 -14.16 -7.78
CA VAL A 210 -19.51 -12.80 -7.35
C VAL A 210 -19.71 -11.80 -8.48
N GLU A 211 -19.37 -12.15 -9.72
CA GLU A 211 -19.60 -11.31 -10.90
C GLU A 211 -21.10 -11.03 -11.15
N ARG A 212 -21.98 -11.96 -10.76
CA ARG A 212 -23.43 -11.84 -10.93
C ARG A 212 -24.16 -11.24 -9.72
N THR A 213 -23.63 -11.41 -8.50
CA THR A 213 -24.31 -11.03 -7.25
C THR A 213 -23.77 -9.78 -6.59
N CYS A 214 -22.54 -9.32 -6.89
CA CYS A 214 -22.09 -8.02 -6.40
C CYS A 214 -22.99 -6.92 -6.98
N PRO A 215 -23.72 -6.14 -6.15
CA PRO A 215 -24.52 -5.05 -6.65
C PRO A 215 -23.64 -4.06 -7.41
N ARG A 216 -24.13 -3.57 -8.55
CA ARG A 216 -23.57 -2.42 -9.27
C ARG A 216 -23.79 -1.11 -8.49
N SER A 217 -23.58 -1.12 -7.16
CA SER A 217 -23.84 0.00 -6.25
C SER A 217 -22.57 0.82 -5.99
N THR A 218 -22.59 2.02 -6.53
CA THR A 218 -22.12 3.28 -5.93
C THR A 218 -21.46 3.18 -4.53
N SER A 219 -20.14 3.04 -4.47
CA SER A 219 -19.36 3.39 -3.28
C SER A 219 -19.17 4.92 -3.23
N SER A 220 -20.24 5.64 -2.90
CA SER A 220 -20.16 7.03 -2.43
C SER A 220 -20.38 7.00 -0.92
N SER A 221 -19.30 6.84 -0.16
CA SER A 221 -19.33 7.15 1.27
C SER A 221 -18.76 8.57 1.42
N PRO A 222 -19.52 9.54 1.97
CA PRO A 222 -19.01 10.88 2.20
C PRO A 222 -18.03 10.84 3.38
N ALA A 223 -16.81 11.33 3.15
CA ALA A 223 -15.81 11.49 4.20
C ALA A 223 -16.33 12.49 5.25
N PHE A 224 -16.52 12.03 6.48
CA PHE A 224 -16.69 12.90 7.64
C PHE A 224 -15.30 13.36 8.11
N THR A 225 -15.06 14.66 8.10
CA THR A 225 -13.87 15.30 8.67
C THR A 225 -14.04 15.48 10.18
N THR A 226 -13.08 14.98 10.96
CA THR A 226 -12.83 15.41 12.34
C THR A 226 -11.75 16.50 12.36
N PRO A 227 -11.86 17.56 13.20
CA PRO A 227 -10.90 18.65 13.19
C PRO A 227 -9.68 18.41 14.09
N GLY A 228 -8.48 18.64 13.53
CA GLY A 228 -7.42 19.41 14.19
C GLY A 228 -6.33 18.66 14.96
N PHE A 229 -5.19 18.40 14.30
CA PHE A 229 -3.86 18.52 14.91
C PHE A 229 -2.88 19.05 13.85
N ALA A 230 -2.20 20.16 14.14
CA ALA A 230 -1.22 20.79 13.26
C ALA A 230 0.18 20.16 13.46
N PRO A 231 0.95 19.88 12.39
CA PRO A 231 2.35 19.49 12.53
C PRO A 231 3.25 20.73 12.67
N PRO A 232 4.43 20.61 13.32
CA PRO A 232 5.33 21.73 13.56
C PRO A 232 6.12 22.09 12.30
N SER A 233 6.44 23.39 12.21
CA SER A 233 7.27 24.00 11.17
C SER A 233 8.75 23.66 11.34
N THR A 234 9.40 23.15 10.29
CA THR A 234 10.85 23.30 10.11
C THR A 234 11.19 23.67 8.68
N SER A 235 12.02 24.70 8.57
CA SER A 235 12.56 25.29 7.36
C SER A 235 13.81 24.55 6.90
N SER A 236 13.84 24.10 5.66
CA SER A 236 15.06 23.94 4.87
C SER A 236 14.68 23.89 3.38
N ASP A 237 15.33 24.75 2.58
CA ASP A 237 15.11 24.83 1.13
C ASP A 237 15.46 23.49 0.45
N PRO A 238 14.63 22.98 -0.49
CA PRO A 238 14.95 21.76 -1.23
C PRO A 238 16.05 22.04 -2.26
N PRO A 239 17.01 21.10 -2.46
CA PRO A 239 18.00 21.24 -3.52
C PRO A 239 17.35 21.06 -4.90
N THR A 240 17.76 21.91 -5.84
CA THR A 240 17.37 21.86 -7.26
C THR A 240 17.72 20.52 -7.91
N PRO A 241 16.82 19.89 -8.69
CA PRO A 241 17.11 18.65 -9.41
C PRO A 241 18.05 18.89 -10.60
N SER A 242 19.04 18.01 -10.75
CA SER A 242 19.95 17.96 -11.90
C SER A 242 19.21 17.60 -13.21
N PRO A 243 19.49 18.27 -14.34
CA PRO A 243 18.85 17.99 -15.62
C PRO A 243 19.56 16.83 -16.33
N GLY A 244 18.89 15.69 -16.52
CA GLY A 244 19.50 14.59 -17.29
C GLY A 244 18.78 13.23 -17.39
N ALA A 245 17.58 13.03 -16.84
CA ALA A 245 16.84 11.78 -17.02
C ALA A 245 16.07 11.80 -18.35
N ALA A 246 16.64 11.21 -19.39
CA ALA A 246 15.90 10.90 -20.61
C ALA A 246 14.81 9.87 -20.27
N MET A 247 13.54 10.32 -20.21
CA MET A 247 12.37 9.43 -20.11
C MET A 247 12.38 8.44 -21.28
N LEU A 248 12.38 7.15 -20.97
CA LEU A 248 12.05 6.10 -21.92
C LEU A 248 10.67 6.35 -22.55
N PRO A 249 10.42 5.88 -23.79
CA PRO A 249 9.12 6.01 -24.41
C PRO A 249 8.07 5.31 -23.54
N ILE A 250 7.17 6.10 -22.96
CA ILE A 250 5.95 5.63 -22.30
C ILE A 250 5.27 4.67 -23.28
N ALA A 251 5.12 3.40 -22.89
CA ALA A 251 4.38 2.42 -23.68
C ALA A 251 3.01 3.01 -24.06
N LYS A 252 2.60 2.82 -25.33
CA LYS A 252 1.27 3.25 -25.78
C LYS A 252 0.24 2.71 -24.78
N ARG A 253 -0.59 3.61 -24.24
CA ARG A 253 -1.59 3.24 -23.23
C ARG A 253 -2.41 2.05 -23.71
N PRO A 254 -2.54 0.99 -22.88
CA PRO A 254 -3.35 -0.16 -23.24
C PRO A 254 -4.77 0.27 -23.57
N ASP A 255 -5.39 -0.42 -24.52
CA ASP A 255 -6.80 -0.22 -24.78
C ASP A 255 -7.65 -0.65 -23.56
N LEU A 256 -8.90 -0.20 -23.52
CA LEU A 256 -9.80 -0.43 -22.39
C LEU A 256 -10.08 -1.92 -22.13
N ARG A 257 -9.86 -2.80 -23.12
CA ARG A 257 -10.03 -4.26 -22.98
C ARG A 257 -8.81 -4.89 -22.30
N THR A 258 -7.61 -4.46 -22.63
CA THR A 258 -6.36 -4.95 -21.99
C THR A 258 -6.30 -4.56 -20.51
N SER A 259 -6.73 -3.35 -20.15
CA SER A 259 -6.77 -2.92 -18.73
C SER A 259 -7.84 -3.67 -17.92
N LEU A 260 -9.01 -3.95 -18.51
CA LEU A 260 -10.06 -4.76 -17.87
C LEU A 260 -9.63 -6.22 -17.68
N SER A 261 -8.99 -6.82 -18.70
CA SER A 261 -8.41 -8.16 -18.60
C SER A 261 -7.38 -8.24 -17.48
N THR A 262 -6.50 -7.26 -17.38
CA THR A 262 -5.46 -7.21 -16.35
C THR A 262 -6.06 -7.09 -14.94
N GLN A 263 -7.18 -6.38 -14.77
CA GLN A 263 -7.90 -6.31 -13.50
C GLN A 263 -8.62 -7.61 -13.14
N ILE A 264 -9.24 -8.26 -14.11
CA ILE A 264 -9.87 -9.59 -13.92
C ILE A 264 -8.81 -10.62 -13.57
N ASP A 265 -7.66 -10.61 -14.25
CA ASP A 265 -6.53 -11.48 -13.93
C ASP A 265 -6.04 -11.24 -12.50
N ALA A 266 -5.94 -9.98 -12.07
CA ALA A 266 -5.56 -9.64 -10.70
C ALA A 266 -6.57 -10.15 -9.65
N TRP A 267 -7.87 -10.14 -9.95
CA TRP A 267 -8.90 -10.68 -9.06
C TRP A 267 -8.93 -12.21 -9.05
N GLY A 268 -8.75 -12.83 -10.23
CA GLY A 268 -8.58 -14.28 -10.34
C GLY A 268 -7.35 -14.77 -9.58
N GLU A 269 -6.25 -14.01 -9.63
CA GLU A 269 -5.07 -14.24 -8.81
C GLU A 269 -5.40 -14.12 -7.31
N ALA A 270 -6.05 -13.05 -6.88
CA ALA A 270 -6.45 -12.85 -5.48
C ALA A 270 -7.31 -14.03 -4.95
N ALA A 271 -8.29 -14.47 -5.75
CA ALA A 271 -9.13 -15.62 -5.42
C ALA A 271 -8.34 -16.94 -5.40
N GLY A 272 -7.45 -17.14 -6.36
CA GLY A 272 -6.54 -18.29 -6.40
C GLY A 272 -5.58 -18.32 -5.21
N VAL A 273 -5.15 -17.16 -4.70
CA VAL A 273 -4.32 -17.07 -3.51
C VAL A 273 -5.08 -17.53 -2.28
N LEU A 274 -6.30 -17.02 -2.07
CA LEU A 274 -7.14 -17.41 -0.93
C LEU A 274 -7.58 -18.88 -1.01
N GLY A 275 -7.85 -19.39 -2.21
CA GLY A 275 -8.26 -20.78 -2.44
C GLY A 275 -7.14 -21.82 -2.26
N GLN A 276 -5.86 -21.39 -2.17
CA GLN A 276 -4.75 -22.30 -1.89
C GLN A 276 -4.58 -22.63 -0.40
N ILE A 277 -5.16 -21.81 0.50
CA ILE A 277 -5.12 -22.04 1.94
C ILE A 277 -6.03 -23.23 2.23
N ARG A 278 -5.45 -24.35 2.67
CA ARG A 278 -6.19 -25.60 2.88
C ARG A 278 -6.79 -25.70 4.27
N ASP A 279 -6.14 -25.08 5.26
CA ASP A 279 -6.61 -25.10 6.63
C ASP A 279 -7.72 -24.05 6.87
N PRO A 280 -8.94 -24.45 7.29
CA PRO A 280 -10.05 -23.52 7.51
C PRO A 280 -9.80 -22.48 8.61
N LYS A 281 -9.02 -22.81 9.65
CA LYS A 281 -8.68 -21.86 10.71
C LYS A 281 -7.67 -20.83 10.20
N VAL A 282 -6.70 -21.27 9.40
CA VAL A 282 -5.75 -20.35 8.75
C VAL A 282 -6.48 -19.43 7.78
N LEU A 283 -7.45 -19.94 7.01
CA LEU A 283 -8.27 -19.11 6.12
C LEU A 283 -9.12 -18.11 6.91
N ALA A 284 -9.65 -18.47 8.07
CA ALA A 284 -10.38 -17.54 8.93
C ALA A 284 -9.46 -16.42 9.49
N SER A 285 -8.20 -16.74 9.77
CA SER A 285 -7.19 -15.78 10.25
C SER A 285 -6.70 -14.85 9.13
N LEU A 286 -6.33 -15.38 7.96
CA LEU A 286 -5.73 -14.60 6.87
C LEU A 286 -6.76 -14.04 5.88
N GLY A 287 -7.97 -14.60 5.83
CA GLY A 287 -9.01 -14.26 4.85
C GLY A 287 -9.43 -12.79 4.88
N PRO A 288 -9.76 -12.20 6.04
CA PRO A 288 -10.13 -10.78 6.14
C PRO A 288 -9.03 -9.85 5.64
N ALA A 289 -7.79 -10.08 6.06
CA ALA A 289 -6.62 -9.35 5.59
C ALA A 289 -6.41 -9.56 4.08
N GLY A 290 -6.57 -10.79 3.60
CA GLY A 290 -6.54 -11.20 2.20
C GLY A 290 -7.51 -10.40 1.33
N VAL A 291 -8.76 -10.23 1.77
CA VAL A 291 -9.74 -9.39 1.07
C VAL A 291 -9.31 -7.93 1.07
N ARG A 292 -8.87 -7.40 2.22
CA ARG A 292 -8.43 -6.01 2.33
C ARG A 292 -7.23 -5.69 1.44
N GLY A 293 -6.25 -6.60 1.38
CA GLY A 293 -5.03 -6.45 0.58
C GLY A 293 -5.26 -6.78 -0.89
N LEU A 294 -5.67 -8.00 -1.21
CA LEU A 294 -5.68 -8.51 -2.58
C LEU A 294 -6.89 -8.01 -3.39
N VAL A 295 -8.04 -7.79 -2.75
CA VAL A 295 -9.28 -7.36 -3.44
C VAL A 295 -9.48 -5.84 -3.33
N LEU A 296 -9.46 -5.31 -2.10
CA LEU A 296 -9.71 -3.88 -1.85
C LEU A 296 -8.46 -3.00 -2.05
N ARG A 297 -7.26 -3.61 -2.17
CA ARG A 297 -5.98 -2.92 -2.35
C ARG A 297 -5.76 -1.80 -1.36
N ARG A 298 -6.12 -2.01 -0.08
CA ARG A 298 -6.11 -0.98 0.97
C ARG A 298 -4.75 -0.28 1.08
N GLY A 299 -3.65 -1.02 1.05
CA GLY A 299 -2.29 -0.47 1.07
C GLY A 299 -1.91 0.43 -0.11
N LYS A 300 -2.71 0.45 -1.20
CA LYS A 300 -2.44 1.20 -2.43
C LYS A 300 -3.36 2.39 -2.65
N GLN A 301 -4.21 2.73 -1.67
CA GLN A 301 -5.24 3.77 -1.81
C GLN A 301 -4.70 5.21 -1.65
N GLY A 302 -3.42 5.38 -1.28
CA GLY A 302 -2.82 6.71 -1.12
C GLY A 302 -3.35 7.49 0.09
N VAL A 303 -3.97 6.79 1.04
CA VAL A 303 -4.44 7.32 2.32
C VAL A 303 -3.94 6.43 3.45
N PRO A 304 -3.78 6.96 4.68
CA PRO A 304 -3.50 6.14 5.84
C PRO A 304 -4.51 4.99 5.98
N THR A 305 -4.01 3.78 6.19
CA THR A 305 -4.87 2.61 6.35
C THR A 305 -5.05 2.30 7.84
N PRO A 306 -6.27 2.44 8.40
CA PRO A 306 -6.53 2.01 9.77
C PRO A 306 -6.49 0.48 9.85
N ILE A 307 -5.63 -0.07 10.70
CA ILE A 307 -5.55 -1.51 10.96
C ILE A 307 -5.98 -1.73 12.43
N PRO A 308 -6.99 -2.57 12.69
CA PRO A 308 -7.38 -2.92 14.05
C PRO A 308 -6.21 -3.55 14.80
N ALA A 309 -5.97 -3.08 16.02
CA ALA A 309 -5.01 -3.63 16.96
C ALA A 309 -5.77 -4.09 18.20
N SER A 310 -5.76 -5.39 18.49
CA SER A 310 -6.40 -5.95 19.68
C SER A 310 -5.45 -6.93 20.34
N HIS A 311 -4.99 -6.65 21.56
CA HIS A 311 -4.23 -7.56 22.42
C HIS A 311 -4.26 -7.02 23.85
N ASP A 312 -4.04 -7.90 24.82
CA ASP A 312 -3.91 -7.51 26.22
C ASP A 312 -2.48 -7.04 26.50
N ALA A 313 -2.36 -5.89 27.18
CA ALA A 313 -1.08 -5.47 27.73
C ALA A 313 -0.79 -6.26 29.02
N HIS A 314 0.37 -6.90 29.08
CA HIS A 314 0.79 -7.65 30.26
C HIS A 314 1.61 -6.77 31.21
N PHE A 315 1.10 -6.52 32.42
CA PHE A 315 1.81 -5.80 33.47
C PHE A 315 2.19 -6.75 34.61
N ASP A 316 3.48 -6.81 34.93
CA ASP A 316 3.98 -7.43 36.15
C ASP A 316 4.63 -6.37 37.04
N TRP A 317 3.97 -6.08 38.18
CA TRP A 317 4.41 -5.06 39.14
C TRP A 317 5.49 -5.56 40.11
N SER A 318 5.91 -6.83 40.00
CA SER A 318 6.99 -7.39 40.80
C SER A 318 8.38 -7.16 40.19
N TYR A 319 8.45 -6.75 38.92
CA TYR A 319 9.68 -6.47 38.16
C TYR A 319 10.70 -7.63 38.21
N PRO A 320 10.29 -8.86 37.83
CA PRO A 320 11.15 -10.03 37.93
C PRO A 320 12.30 -10.00 36.92
N HIS A 321 13.31 -10.83 37.15
CA HIS A 321 14.33 -11.19 36.15
C HIS A 321 14.09 -12.65 35.75
N ASP A 322 13.05 -12.85 34.96
CA ASP A 322 12.41 -14.13 34.66
C ASP A 322 12.94 -14.80 33.37
N ASN A 323 13.80 -14.12 32.60
CA ASN A 323 14.41 -14.70 31.41
C ASN A 323 15.86 -14.21 31.19
N PRO A 324 16.87 -14.94 31.74
CA PRO A 324 18.28 -14.56 31.66
C PRO A 324 18.83 -14.44 30.22
N GLU A 325 18.31 -15.22 29.27
CA GLU A 325 18.72 -15.15 27.85
C GLU A 325 18.25 -13.83 27.21
N MET A 326 16.99 -13.43 27.47
CA MET A 326 16.47 -12.12 27.05
C MET A 326 17.22 -10.95 27.72
N ALA A 327 17.61 -11.10 28.99
CA ALA A 327 18.43 -10.11 29.68
C ALA A 327 19.83 -9.93 29.04
N GLU A 328 20.44 -11.01 28.54
CA GLU A 328 21.68 -10.91 27.76
C GLU A 328 21.44 -10.24 26.41
N LEU A 329 20.38 -10.62 25.69
CA LEU A 329 20.00 -9.97 24.43
C LEU A 329 19.83 -8.45 24.64
N TYR A 330 19.15 -8.03 25.70
CA TYR A 330 18.99 -6.61 26.04
C TYR A 330 20.32 -5.92 26.31
N ARG A 331 21.24 -6.55 27.06
CA ARG A 331 22.58 -6.01 27.30
C ARG A 331 23.40 -5.91 26.01
N ARG A 332 23.27 -6.86 25.09
CA ARG A 332 23.91 -6.82 23.77
C ARG A 332 23.32 -5.72 22.89
N ALA A 333 22.00 -5.62 22.79
CA ALA A 333 21.31 -4.60 22.00
C ALA A 333 21.72 -3.19 22.44
N LYS A 334 21.75 -2.91 23.75
CA LYS A 334 22.21 -1.62 24.27
C LYS A 334 23.65 -1.27 23.90
N ARG A 335 24.56 -2.26 23.91
CA ARG A 335 25.98 -2.05 23.54
C ARG A 335 26.17 -1.92 22.03
N GLY A 336 25.29 -2.52 21.23
CA GLY A 336 25.35 -2.55 19.78
C GLY A 336 24.52 -1.47 19.09
N GLN A 337 24.06 -0.45 19.82
CA GLN A 337 23.33 0.67 19.24
C GLN A 337 24.22 1.47 18.28
N TRP A 338 23.62 1.97 17.19
CA TRP A 338 24.26 2.78 16.17
C TRP A 338 23.35 3.94 15.76
N ASP A 339 23.93 5.02 15.24
CA ASP A 339 23.16 6.17 14.75
C ASP A 339 22.98 6.08 13.23
N GLY A 340 21.75 6.31 12.75
CA GLY A 340 21.44 6.39 11.33
C GLY A 340 22.27 7.45 10.61
N ASP A 341 22.62 8.54 11.30
CA ASP A 341 23.43 9.63 10.77
C ASP A 341 24.92 9.27 10.59
N ASP A 342 25.42 8.26 11.30
CA ASP A 342 26.82 7.80 11.18
C ASP A 342 27.10 7.02 9.88
N LEU A 343 26.05 6.63 9.15
CA LEU A 343 26.20 6.03 7.82
C LEU A 343 26.87 7.04 6.85
N PRO A 344 27.64 6.58 5.85
CA PRO A 344 28.40 7.46 4.96
C PRO A 344 27.50 8.14 3.90
N TRP A 345 26.55 8.96 4.33
CA TRP A 345 25.54 9.61 3.48
C TRP A 345 26.12 10.57 2.44
N SER A 346 27.36 11.03 2.60
CA SER A 346 28.09 11.80 1.59
C SER A 346 28.45 10.97 0.35
N THR A 347 28.32 9.64 0.40
CA THR A 347 28.54 8.76 -0.75
C THR A 347 27.57 9.13 -1.88
N PHE A 348 28.13 9.42 -3.06
CA PHE A 348 27.35 9.61 -4.27
C PHE A 348 26.89 8.25 -4.80
N VAL A 349 25.59 8.12 -5.05
CA VAL A 349 24.99 6.89 -5.56
C VAL A 349 24.39 7.20 -6.92
N ASP A 350 24.90 6.54 -7.96
CA ASP A 350 24.27 6.52 -9.30
C ASP A 350 23.53 5.18 -9.45
N PRO A 351 22.18 5.18 -9.40
CA PRO A 351 21.40 3.94 -9.46
C PRO A 351 21.59 3.13 -10.76
N VAL A 352 22.05 3.77 -11.85
CA VAL A 352 22.24 3.15 -13.17
C VAL A 352 23.71 2.98 -13.55
N SER A 353 24.61 3.15 -12.59
CA SER A 353 26.05 3.03 -12.80
C SER A 353 26.42 1.60 -13.25
N PRO A 354 27.28 1.45 -14.29
CA PRO A 354 27.78 0.15 -14.72
C PRO A 354 28.96 -0.37 -13.88
N GLU A 355 29.62 0.50 -13.13
CA GLU A 355 30.84 0.20 -12.34
C GLU A 355 30.53 -0.22 -10.91
N VAL A 356 29.60 0.50 -10.29
CA VAL A 356 29.06 0.21 -8.95
C VAL A 356 27.58 -0.10 -9.11
N ARG A 357 27.23 -1.39 -9.02
CA ARG A 357 25.86 -1.85 -9.32
C ARG A 357 25.06 -2.14 -8.05
N LEU A 358 23.78 -1.77 -8.06
CA LEU A 358 22.85 -2.16 -7.00
C LEU A 358 22.48 -3.65 -7.09
N LEU A 359 22.32 -4.17 -8.31
CA LEU A 359 22.06 -5.57 -8.63
C LEU A 359 22.95 -6.01 -9.80
N PRO A 360 23.34 -7.29 -9.87
CA PRO A 360 24.17 -7.82 -10.94
C PRO A 360 23.40 -7.88 -12.27
N ASP A 361 24.14 -7.87 -13.37
CA ASP A 361 23.56 -7.85 -14.72
C ASP A 361 22.68 -9.08 -14.98
N ASP A 362 22.98 -10.25 -14.42
CA ASP A 362 22.24 -11.50 -14.62
C ASP A 362 21.06 -11.69 -13.64
N PHE A 363 20.71 -10.66 -12.86
CA PHE A 363 19.65 -10.75 -11.86
C PHE A 363 18.28 -11.09 -12.46
N LEU A 364 17.97 -10.56 -13.66
CA LEU A 364 16.72 -10.79 -14.38
C LEU A 364 16.90 -11.75 -15.57
N ALA A 365 15.85 -12.50 -15.87
CA ALA A 365 15.79 -13.38 -17.05
C ALA A 365 15.58 -12.59 -18.35
N TRP A 366 16.66 -12.00 -18.88
CA TRP A 366 16.61 -11.15 -20.08
C TRP A 366 16.12 -11.87 -21.34
N ASP A 367 16.40 -13.16 -21.48
CA ASP A 367 15.97 -13.98 -22.61
C ASP A 367 14.44 -14.16 -22.60
N VAL A 368 13.85 -14.39 -21.42
CA VAL A 368 12.40 -14.51 -21.25
C VAL A 368 11.74 -13.16 -21.52
N LEU A 369 12.28 -12.08 -20.95
CA LEU A 369 11.77 -10.72 -21.15
C LEU A 369 11.83 -10.31 -22.64
N SER A 370 12.92 -10.65 -23.34
CA SER A 370 13.05 -10.40 -24.78
C SER A 370 12.08 -11.24 -25.61
N ARG A 371 11.81 -12.50 -25.23
CA ARG A 371 10.82 -13.36 -25.89
C ARG A 371 9.39 -12.85 -25.66
N ALA A 372 9.13 -12.25 -24.51
CA ALA A 372 7.87 -11.59 -24.17
C ALA A 372 7.64 -10.26 -24.92
N GLY A 373 8.58 -9.84 -25.78
CA GLY A 373 8.44 -8.65 -26.63
C GLY A 373 9.14 -7.40 -26.09
N ALA A 374 9.72 -7.44 -24.90
CA ALA A 374 10.48 -6.33 -24.30
C ALA A 374 11.97 -6.45 -24.65
N LYS A 375 12.36 -5.93 -25.82
CA LYS A 375 13.76 -5.88 -26.27
C LYS A 375 14.45 -4.64 -25.72
N LEU A 376 15.13 -4.80 -24.59
CA LEU A 376 15.83 -3.71 -23.91
C LEU A 376 17.31 -3.64 -24.29
N ASP A 377 17.80 -2.44 -24.60
CA ASP A 377 19.20 -2.13 -24.78
C ASP A 377 19.97 -2.15 -23.44
N LYS A 378 21.30 -1.91 -23.47
CA LYS A 378 22.13 -1.97 -22.26
C LYS A 378 21.75 -0.90 -21.22
N LYS A 379 21.33 0.29 -21.66
CA LYS A 379 20.94 1.39 -20.79
C LYS A 379 19.59 1.09 -20.14
N GLU A 380 18.63 0.67 -20.95
CA GLU A 380 17.29 0.25 -20.51
C GLU A 380 17.33 -0.90 -19.50
N ARG A 381 18.25 -1.86 -19.69
CA ARG A 381 18.45 -2.95 -18.72
C ARG A 381 18.96 -2.45 -17.37
N ARG A 382 19.90 -1.51 -17.36
CA ARG A 382 20.40 -0.91 -16.10
C ARG A 382 19.33 -0.10 -15.40
N GLU A 383 18.54 0.66 -16.16
CA GLU A 383 17.37 1.37 -15.64
C GLU A 383 16.35 0.38 -15.03
N LEU A 384 16.10 -0.76 -15.69
CA LEU A 384 15.23 -1.80 -15.12
C LEU A 384 15.79 -2.43 -13.85
N LEU A 385 17.09 -2.73 -13.79
CA LEU A 385 17.71 -3.25 -12.58
C LEU A 385 17.62 -2.24 -11.43
N SER A 386 17.88 -0.96 -11.70
CA SER A 386 17.70 0.13 -10.73
C SER A 386 16.27 0.19 -10.19
N ASP A 387 15.27 0.07 -11.06
CA ASP A 387 13.87 0.05 -10.65
C ASP A 387 13.50 -1.19 -9.83
N VAL A 388 14.05 -2.36 -10.16
CA VAL A 388 13.90 -3.57 -9.33
C VAL A 388 14.56 -3.40 -7.96
N SER A 389 15.75 -2.79 -7.90
CA SER A 389 16.41 -2.46 -6.63
C SER A 389 15.56 -1.52 -5.78
N CYS A 390 15.06 -0.45 -6.39
CA CYS A 390 14.16 0.51 -5.74
C CYS A 390 12.87 -0.17 -5.25
N TRP A 391 12.28 -1.06 -6.04
CA TRP A 391 11.12 -1.83 -5.63
C TRP A 391 11.42 -2.73 -4.42
N LEU A 392 12.51 -3.50 -4.45
CA LEU A 392 12.92 -4.36 -3.34
C LEU A 392 13.12 -3.55 -2.05
N LEU A 393 13.88 -2.45 -2.12
CA LEU A 393 14.14 -1.59 -0.97
C LEU A 393 12.86 -0.88 -0.47
N SER A 394 11.92 -0.56 -1.35
CA SER A 394 10.59 -0.07 -0.93
C SER A 394 9.85 -1.14 -0.14
N GLN A 395 9.89 -2.41 -0.58
CA GLN A 395 9.26 -3.50 0.18
C GLN A 395 9.96 -3.77 1.52
N PHE A 396 11.27 -3.54 1.60
CA PHE A 396 12.00 -3.60 2.87
C PHE A 396 11.47 -2.52 3.81
N LEU A 397 11.46 -1.25 3.39
CA LEU A 397 10.88 -0.15 4.16
C LEU A 397 9.47 -0.44 4.68
N HIS A 398 8.57 -0.94 3.82
CA HIS A 398 7.20 -1.28 4.23
C HIS A 398 7.17 -2.43 5.25
N GLY A 399 8.08 -3.39 5.11
CA GLY A 399 8.30 -4.45 6.08
C GLY A 399 8.73 -3.90 7.44
N GLU A 400 9.74 -3.03 7.47
CA GLU A 400 10.25 -2.41 8.70
C GLU A 400 9.19 -1.55 9.39
N GLN A 401 8.35 -0.86 8.62
CA GLN A 401 7.22 -0.13 9.20
C GLN A 401 6.21 -1.09 9.87
N GLY A 402 5.94 -2.23 9.25
CA GLY A 402 5.14 -3.28 9.87
C GLY A 402 5.80 -3.85 11.14
N ALA A 403 7.11 -4.11 11.09
CA ALA A 403 7.91 -4.60 12.19
C ALA A 403 7.91 -3.62 13.37
N LEU A 404 8.05 -2.32 13.12
CA LEU A 404 7.96 -1.27 14.13
C LEU A 404 6.67 -1.37 14.95
N PHE A 405 5.52 -1.45 14.28
CA PHE A 405 4.24 -1.53 14.99
C PHE A 405 4.06 -2.88 15.70
N ALA A 406 4.49 -3.97 15.07
CA ALA A 406 4.41 -5.29 15.70
C ALA A 406 5.33 -5.42 16.91
N ALA A 407 6.55 -4.85 16.87
CA ALA A 407 7.49 -4.80 17.98
C ALA A 407 6.89 -4.05 19.18
N ALA A 408 6.15 -2.97 18.92
CA ALA A 408 5.43 -2.25 19.98
C ALA A 408 4.37 -3.16 20.64
N GLN A 409 3.55 -3.84 19.84
CA GLN A 409 2.53 -4.77 20.36
C GLN A 409 3.15 -5.98 21.08
N VAL A 410 4.25 -6.52 20.54
CA VAL A 410 5.01 -7.63 21.13
C VAL A 410 5.56 -7.21 22.49
N THR A 411 6.09 -5.99 22.62
CA THR A 411 6.58 -5.44 23.89
C THR A 411 5.45 -5.30 24.93
N GLU A 412 4.27 -4.88 24.49
CA GLU A 412 3.09 -4.82 25.36
C GLU A 412 2.62 -6.21 25.80
N ALA A 413 2.60 -7.18 24.88
CA ALA A 413 2.00 -8.50 25.07
C ALA A 413 2.94 -9.55 25.72
N VAL A 414 4.27 -9.42 25.58
CA VAL A 414 5.22 -10.41 26.11
C VAL A 414 5.07 -10.55 27.62
N GLN A 415 5.08 -11.80 28.09
CA GLN A 415 4.83 -12.12 29.50
C GLN A 415 6.09 -11.95 30.36
N PHE A 416 7.27 -12.16 29.77
CA PHE A 416 8.55 -12.03 30.46
C PHE A 416 8.94 -10.58 30.66
N PHE A 417 9.31 -10.17 31.87
CA PHE A 417 9.76 -8.81 32.15
C PHE A 417 11.06 -8.48 31.41
N ASP A 418 12.04 -9.39 31.43
CA ASP A 418 13.29 -9.23 30.65
C ASP A 418 13.00 -9.13 29.14
N GLY A 419 11.94 -9.80 28.68
CA GLY A 419 11.45 -9.72 27.31
C GLY A 419 10.91 -8.34 26.94
N LYS A 420 10.28 -7.61 27.87
CA LYS A 420 9.82 -6.23 27.63
C LYS A 420 10.99 -5.26 27.46
N LEU A 421 12.03 -5.43 28.28
CA LEU A 421 13.23 -4.61 28.20
C LEU A 421 13.92 -4.78 26.84
N TYR A 422 14.04 -6.03 26.37
CA TYR A 422 14.55 -6.31 25.04
C TYR A 422 13.63 -5.78 23.93
N GLY A 423 12.32 -6.07 23.98
CA GLY A 423 11.36 -5.62 22.97
C GLY A 423 11.36 -4.10 22.77
N SER A 424 11.58 -3.35 23.85
CA SER A 424 11.74 -1.88 23.78
C SER A 424 12.94 -1.44 22.93
N THR A 425 14.03 -2.21 22.93
CA THR A 425 15.18 -1.94 22.05
C THR A 425 14.87 -2.26 20.60
N GLN A 426 14.11 -3.33 20.34
CA GLN A 426 13.66 -3.64 18.99
C GLN A 426 12.78 -2.53 18.42
N VAL A 427 11.84 -1.96 19.19
CA VAL A 427 11.02 -0.83 18.71
C VAL A 427 11.89 0.35 18.23
N MET A 428 12.98 0.64 18.95
CA MET A 428 13.94 1.66 18.52
C MET A 428 14.70 1.23 17.25
N ASP A 429 15.17 -0.01 17.21
CA ASP A 429 15.89 -0.57 16.06
C ASP A 429 15.02 -0.47 14.78
N GLU A 430 13.74 -0.89 14.84
CA GLU A 430 12.82 -0.80 13.68
C GLU A 430 12.48 0.64 13.27
N ALA A 431 12.36 1.56 14.23
CA ALA A 431 12.17 2.98 13.92
C ALA A 431 13.36 3.53 13.12
N ARG A 432 14.58 3.16 13.52
CA ARG A 432 15.81 3.50 12.80
C ARG A 432 15.87 2.83 11.44
N HIS A 433 15.42 1.58 11.30
CA HIS A 433 15.35 0.89 10.00
C HIS A 433 14.45 1.64 9.02
N VAL A 434 13.24 2.02 9.45
CA VAL A 434 12.31 2.84 8.65
C VAL A 434 12.98 4.16 8.22
N GLU A 435 13.64 4.84 9.16
CA GLU A 435 14.34 6.10 8.89
C GLU A 435 15.41 5.95 7.81
N VAL A 436 16.34 5.00 7.96
CA VAL A 436 17.48 4.87 7.05
C VAL A 436 17.05 4.36 5.68
N PHE A 437 16.09 3.44 5.59
CA PHE A 437 15.59 2.97 4.29
C PHE A 437 14.83 4.07 3.56
N LEU A 438 13.98 4.84 4.26
CA LEU A 438 13.27 5.98 3.67
C LEU A 438 14.26 7.02 3.16
N ARG A 439 15.25 7.42 3.98
CA ARG A 439 16.29 8.36 3.58
C ARG A 439 17.09 7.88 2.38
N TYR A 440 17.42 6.59 2.30
CA TYR A 440 18.10 6.01 1.14
C TYR A 440 17.23 6.09 -0.12
N LEU A 441 15.96 5.70 -0.02
CA LEU A 441 15.01 5.76 -1.13
C LEU A 441 14.79 7.19 -1.64
N GLU A 442 14.64 8.17 -0.75
CA GLU A 442 14.39 9.57 -1.13
C GLU A 442 15.66 10.27 -1.63
N SER A 443 16.78 10.14 -0.91
CA SER A 443 18.00 10.92 -1.21
C SER A 443 18.92 10.29 -2.25
N LYS A 444 18.85 8.95 -2.45
CA LYS A 444 19.75 8.22 -3.37
C LYS A 444 19.02 7.66 -4.58
N LEU A 445 17.82 7.12 -4.40
CA LEU A 445 17.06 6.50 -5.51
C LEU A 445 15.99 7.43 -6.11
N GLY A 446 15.50 8.40 -5.34
CA GLY A 446 14.50 9.38 -5.77
C GLY A 446 13.13 8.79 -6.10
N LYS A 447 12.83 7.58 -5.61
CA LYS A 447 11.60 6.84 -5.93
C LYS A 447 11.21 5.87 -4.81
N LEU A 448 9.91 5.71 -4.62
CA LEU A 448 9.28 4.80 -3.66
C LEU A 448 8.13 4.06 -4.34
N TYR A 449 8.15 2.73 -4.29
CA TYR A 449 7.02 1.89 -4.74
C TYR A 449 6.03 1.65 -3.60
N GLN A 450 4.76 1.45 -3.95
CA GLN A 450 3.73 1.08 -2.98
C GLN A 450 4.01 -0.30 -2.37
N ILE A 451 3.47 -0.53 -1.16
CA ILE A 451 3.47 -1.85 -0.53
C ILE A 451 2.80 -2.86 -1.45
N ASN A 452 3.44 -4.01 -1.62
CA ASN A 452 2.84 -5.12 -2.35
C ASN A 452 1.69 -5.74 -1.54
N ASP A 453 0.68 -6.24 -2.25
CA ASP A 453 -0.56 -6.68 -1.60
C ASP A 453 -0.34 -7.86 -0.64
N ASN A 454 0.66 -8.72 -0.87
CA ASN A 454 0.91 -9.90 -0.03
C ASN A 454 1.57 -9.52 1.30
N LEU A 455 2.53 -8.60 1.27
CA LEU A 455 3.15 -8.05 2.47
C LEU A 455 2.10 -7.32 3.30
N TYR A 456 1.21 -6.54 2.66
CA TYR A 456 0.07 -5.92 3.33
C TYR A 456 -0.80 -6.96 4.06
N VAL A 457 -1.16 -8.06 3.40
CA VAL A 457 -2.00 -9.12 4.00
C VAL A 457 -1.37 -9.69 5.26
N ILE A 458 -0.07 -9.95 5.23
CA ILE A 458 0.64 -10.52 6.38
C ILE A 458 0.67 -9.54 7.55
N ILE A 459 1.02 -8.28 7.28
CA ILE A 459 1.04 -7.22 8.31
C ILE A 459 -0.38 -7.02 8.88
N ASP A 460 -1.39 -6.88 8.04
CA ASP A 460 -2.79 -6.65 8.46
C ASP A 460 -3.32 -7.81 9.33
N ALA A 461 -3.05 -9.06 8.95
CA ALA A 461 -3.44 -10.22 9.73
C ALA A 461 -2.72 -10.30 11.09
N LEU A 462 -1.42 -10.02 11.09
CA LEU A 462 -0.58 -10.11 12.28
C LEU A 462 -0.93 -9.04 13.32
N MET A 463 -1.16 -7.81 12.86
CA MET A 463 -1.58 -6.69 13.71
C MET A 463 -2.93 -6.96 14.39
N ALA A 464 -3.82 -7.67 13.69
CA ALA A 464 -5.16 -8.01 14.17
C ALA A 464 -5.22 -9.24 15.10
N ASP A 465 -4.25 -10.16 15.06
CA ASP A 465 -4.26 -11.35 15.94
C ASP A 465 -3.99 -10.94 17.39
N SER A 466 -4.83 -11.35 18.33
CA SER A 466 -4.71 -10.95 19.74
C SER A 466 -3.81 -11.81 20.59
N ARG A 467 -3.36 -12.95 20.06
CA ARG A 467 -2.57 -13.93 20.81
C ARG A 467 -1.09 -13.56 20.73
N TRP A 468 -0.45 -13.40 21.89
CA TRP A 468 0.95 -12.97 21.96
C TRP A 468 1.89 -13.95 21.23
N ASP A 469 1.67 -15.25 21.37
CA ASP A 469 2.52 -16.28 20.76
C ASP A 469 2.41 -16.28 19.23
N MET A 470 1.22 -16.00 18.69
CA MET A 470 1.00 -15.82 17.26
C MET A 470 1.63 -14.54 16.73
N LYS A 471 1.59 -13.44 17.51
CA LYS A 471 2.31 -12.20 17.16
C LYS A 471 3.81 -12.43 17.08
N PHE A 472 4.38 -13.12 18.06
CA PHE A 472 5.80 -13.51 18.03
C PHE A 472 6.13 -14.45 16.88
N LEU A 473 5.31 -15.49 16.66
CA LEU A 473 5.53 -16.43 15.56
C LEU A 473 5.49 -15.70 14.21
N GLY A 474 4.48 -14.86 14.00
CA GLY A 474 4.31 -14.12 12.76
C GLY A 474 5.38 -13.05 12.53
N MET A 475 5.70 -12.21 13.52
CA MET A 475 6.70 -11.16 13.33
C MET A 475 8.12 -11.72 13.40
N GLN A 476 8.48 -12.29 14.54
CA GLN A 476 9.87 -12.57 14.89
C GLN A 476 10.44 -13.79 14.16
N ILE A 477 9.59 -14.77 13.87
CA ILE A 477 10.03 -15.99 13.18
C ILE A 477 9.72 -15.93 11.69
N MET A 478 8.49 -15.60 11.32
CA MET A 478 8.10 -15.60 9.91
C MET A 478 8.62 -14.36 9.18
N VAL A 479 8.20 -13.15 9.56
CA VAL A 479 8.54 -11.92 8.81
C VAL A 479 10.03 -11.60 8.92
N GLU A 480 10.57 -11.47 10.13
CA GLU A 480 11.99 -11.12 10.35
C GLU A 480 12.93 -12.22 9.88
N GLY A 481 12.59 -13.50 10.11
CA GLY A 481 13.38 -14.63 9.61
C GLY A 481 13.53 -14.61 8.09
N LEU A 482 12.52 -14.11 7.37
CA LEU A 482 12.54 -13.92 5.92
C LEU A 482 13.24 -12.61 5.54
N ALA A 483 13.02 -11.53 6.29
CA ALA A 483 13.70 -10.24 6.13
C ALA A 483 15.22 -10.40 6.22
N LEU A 484 15.71 -11.13 7.22
CA LEU A 484 17.13 -11.47 7.38
C LEU A 484 17.72 -12.16 6.13
N GLY A 485 16.97 -13.08 5.51
CA GLY A 485 17.37 -13.71 4.25
C GLY A 485 17.38 -12.73 3.07
N ALA A 486 16.37 -11.86 3.00
CA ALA A 486 16.22 -10.84 1.98
C ALA A 486 17.33 -9.77 2.03
N PHE A 487 17.61 -9.23 3.22
CA PHE A 487 18.70 -8.28 3.47
C PHE A 487 20.05 -8.92 3.20
N GLY A 488 20.26 -10.17 3.65
CA GLY A 488 21.47 -10.92 3.36
C GLY A 488 21.72 -11.12 1.87
N MET A 489 20.67 -11.42 1.08
CA MET A 489 20.76 -11.51 -0.37
C MET A 489 21.17 -10.16 -0.98
N MET A 490 20.45 -9.08 -0.65
CA MET A 490 20.76 -7.74 -1.17
C MET A 490 22.18 -7.30 -0.79
N TYR A 491 22.59 -7.55 0.45
CA TYR A 491 23.95 -7.30 0.92
C TYR A 491 24.98 -8.09 0.13
N GLN A 492 24.72 -9.35 -0.23
CA GLN A 492 25.68 -10.15 -1.00
C GLN A 492 25.84 -9.67 -2.45
N VAL A 493 24.73 -9.32 -3.11
CA VAL A 493 24.72 -9.04 -4.55
C VAL A 493 25.02 -7.58 -4.87
N SER A 494 24.77 -6.67 -3.94
CA SER A 494 25.01 -5.24 -4.16
C SER A 494 26.50 -4.88 -4.02
N GLU A 495 26.96 -4.03 -4.92
CA GLU A 495 28.29 -3.44 -4.91
C GLU A 495 28.31 -2.05 -4.26
N GLU A 496 27.14 -1.46 -4.00
CA GLU A 496 27.00 -0.08 -3.52
C GLU A 496 27.42 0.07 -2.04
N PRO A 497 28.52 0.80 -1.74
CA PRO A 497 29.10 0.85 -0.40
C PRO A 497 28.18 1.40 0.70
N LEU A 498 27.37 2.43 0.39
CA LEU A 498 26.44 3.00 1.37
C LEU A 498 25.33 1.99 1.70
N LEU A 499 24.72 1.38 0.68
CA LEU A 499 23.67 0.38 0.87
C LEU A 499 24.17 -0.83 1.66
N ARG A 500 25.39 -1.28 1.38
CA ARG A 500 26.02 -2.38 2.12
C ARG A 500 26.24 -2.04 3.58
N SER A 501 26.72 -0.84 3.88
CA SER A 501 26.91 -0.39 5.27
C SER A 501 25.59 -0.34 6.02
N LEU A 502 24.55 0.20 5.39
CA LEU A 502 23.18 0.23 5.93
C LEU A 502 22.68 -1.19 6.21
N LEU A 503 22.71 -2.08 5.21
CA LEU A 503 22.22 -3.46 5.34
C LEU A 503 23.02 -4.25 6.37
N LYS A 504 24.32 -4.00 6.51
CA LYS A 504 25.15 -4.66 7.53
C LYS A 504 24.63 -4.39 8.94
N ASN A 505 24.33 -3.12 9.24
CA ASN A 505 23.84 -2.73 10.55
C ASN A 505 22.44 -3.33 10.80
N VAL A 506 21.53 -3.22 9.81
CA VAL A 506 20.18 -3.82 9.89
C VAL A 506 20.26 -5.34 10.13
N ILE A 507 21.08 -6.07 9.37
CA ILE A 507 21.24 -7.53 9.54
C ILE A 507 21.73 -7.90 10.94
N GLN A 508 22.59 -7.09 11.55
CA GLN A 508 23.06 -7.32 12.93
C GLN A 508 21.93 -7.15 13.96
N ASP A 509 20.98 -6.25 13.70
CA ASP A 509 19.79 -6.00 14.52
C ASP A 509 18.78 -7.14 14.34
N GLU A 510 18.42 -7.46 13.11
CA GLU A 510 17.51 -8.56 12.75
C GLU A 510 17.95 -9.93 13.30
N ALA A 511 19.25 -10.20 13.31
CA ALA A 511 19.76 -11.45 13.89
C ALA A 511 19.39 -11.59 15.38
N ARG A 512 19.29 -10.48 16.12
CA ARG A 512 18.86 -10.48 17.52
C ARG A 512 17.34 -10.56 17.62
N HIS A 513 16.58 -9.90 16.75
CA HIS A 513 15.12 -9.95 16.74
C HIS A 513 14.62 -11.40 16.53
N VAL A 514 15.17 -12.11 15.54
CA VAL A 514 14.84 -13.53 15.34
C VAL A 514 15.27 -14.41 16.53
N HIS A 515 16.43 -14.14 17.15
CA HIS A 515 16.86 -14.83 18.37
C HIS A 515 15.83 -14.62 19.50
N TYR A 516 15.37 -13.39 19.71
CA TYR A 516 14.33 -13.08 20.69
C TYR A 516 13.05 -13.87 20.46
N GLY A 517 12.60 -14.00 19.20
CA GLY A 517 11.50 -14.88 18.82
C GLY A 517 11.72 -16.34 19.24
N VAL A 518 12.91 -16.89 18.97
CA VAL A 518 13.24 -18.28 19.32
C VAL A 518 13.21 -18.50 20.82
N VAL A 519 13.80 -17.60 21.61
CA VAL A 519 13.83 -17.68 23.08
C VAL A 519 12.43 -17.57 23.68
N ALA A 520 11.60 -16.65 23.16
CA ALA A 520 10.23 -16.48 23.64
C ALA A 520 9.32 -17.68 23.35
N LEU A 521 9.47 -18.31 22.18
CA LEU A 521 8.54 -19.32 21.70
C LEU A 521 8.93 -20.76 22.01
N ARG A 522 10.23 -21.07 22.12
CA ARG A 522 10.70 -22.47 22.22
C ARG A 522 10.04 -23.23 23.36
N GLU A 523 10.13 -22.72 24.58
CA GLU A 523 9.55 -23.42 25.74
C GLU A 523 8.02 -23.41 25.70
N HIS A 524 7.43 -22.27 25.32
CA HIS A 524 5.98 -22.14 25.21
C HIS A 524 5.37 -23.17 24.24
N ILE A 525 5.92 -23.28 23.02
CA ILE A 525 5.43 -24.21 22.00
C ILE A 525 5.70 -25.67 22.38
N THR A 526 6.83 -25.96 23.01
CA THR A 526 7.24 -27.35 23.28
C THR A 526 6.68 -27.92 24.59
N LYS A 527 6.34 -27.07 25.56
CA LYS A 527 5.94 -27.50 26.92
C LYS A 527 4.52 -27.06 27.30
N GLU A 528 4.07 -25.89 26.85
CA GLU A 528 2.82 -25.28 27.33
C GLU A 528 1.64 -25.48 26.37
N LEU A 529 1.89 -25.47 25.06
CA LEU A 529 0.82 -25.67 24.07
C LEU A 529 0.35 -27.13 24.01
N SER A 530 -0.96 -27.31 23.89
CA SER A 530 -1.53 -28.60 23.54
C SER A 530 -1.12 -29.04 22.12
N GLU A 531 -1.24 -30.34 21.84
CA GLU A 531 -0.97 -30.88 20.50
C GLU A 531 -1.84 -30.22 19.41
N ALA A 532 -3.08 -29.87 19.74
CA ALA A 532 -4.01 -29.22 18.82
C ALA A 532 -3.61 -27.76 18.51
N GLU A 533 -3.18 -27.01 19.53
CA GLU A 533 -2.69 -25.63 19.35
C GLU A 533 -1.38 -25.62 18.58
N ARG A 534 -0.45 -26.52 18.91
CA ARG A 534 0.81 -26.67 18.16
C ARG A 534 0.55 -27.01 16.70
N ALA A 535 -0.35 -27.94 16.40
CA ALA A 535 -0.73 -28.27 15.02
C ALA A 535 -1.33 -27.06 14.27
N GLU A 536 -2.10 -26.21 14.96
CA GLU A 536 -2.60 -24.95 14.37
C GLU A 536 -1.44 -23.99 14.02
N ARG A 537 -0.43 -23.86 14.90
CA ARG A 537 0.76 -23.03 14.63
C ARG A 537 1.58 -23.59 13.46
N GLU A 538 1.73 -24.92 13.39
CA GLU A 538 2.40 -25.59 12.27
C GLU A 538 1.69 -25.34 10.94
N ALA A 539 0.37 -25.50 10.91
CA ALA A 539 -0.44 -25.23 9.71
C ALA A 539 -0.34 -23.75 9.29
N TRP A 540 -0.45 -22.83 10.25
CA TRP A 540 -0.35 -21.40 9.99
C TRP A 540 1.03 -21.01 9.44
N ALA A 541 2.11 -21.47 10.08
CA ALA A 541 3.49 -21.20 9.64
C ALA A 541 3.75 -21.78 8.24
N PHE A 542 3.24 -22.97 7.94
CA PHE A 542 3.37 -23.58 6.61
C PHE A 542 2.66 -22.76 5.52
N GLU A 543 1.40 -22.38 5.75
CA GLU A 543 0.61 -21.62 4.77
C GLU A 543 1.21 -20.22 4.54
N VAL A 544 1.64 -19.53 5.60
CA VAL A 544 2.32 -18.24 5.49
C VAL A 544 3.66 -18.37 4.75
N ALA A 545 4.44 -19.42 5.01
CA ALA A 545 5.67 -19.71 4.27
C ALA A 545 5.39 -19.86 2.76
N LEU A 546 4.30 -20.54 2.38
CA LEU A 546 3.90 -20.68 0.98
C LEU A 546 3.39 -19.38 0.35
N LEU A 547 2.65 -18.57 1.12
CA LEU A 547 2.23 -17.23 0.69
C LEU A 547 3.46 -16.38 0.33
N MET A 548 4.47 -16.37 1.20
CA MET A 548 5.66 -15.54 1.00
C MET A 548 6.57 -16.06 -0.14
N ARG A 549 6.65 -17.39 -0.35
CA ARG A 549 7.47 -17.96 -1.43
C ARG A 549 7.08 -17.47 -2.82
N ASN A 550 5.80 -17.59 -3.14
CA ASN A 550 5.33 -17.63 -4.52
C ASN A 550 4.74 -16.30 -5.01
N ARG A 551 4.90 -15.20 -4.24
CA ARG A 551 4.04 -14.02 -4.44
C ARG A 551 4.75 -12.66 -4.42
N PHE A 552 6.08 -12.62 -4.30
CA PHE A 552 6.89 -11.44 -4.64
C PHE A 552 7.05 -11.32 -6.16
N MET A 553 5.97 -10.88 -6.82
CA MET A 553 5.88 -10.85 -8.29
C MET A 553 6.22 -9.48 -8.91
N VAL A 554 6.65 -8.51 -8.11
CA VAL A 554 7.07 -7.18 -8.61
C VAL A 554 5.99 -6.53 -9.49
N TYR A 555 4.71 -6.70 -9.10
CA TYR A 555 3.59 -6.26 -9.94
C TYR A 555 3.48 -4.74 -10.04
N GLU A 556 3.97 -4.00 -9.06
CA GLU A 556 3.98 -2.53 -9.11
C GLU A 556 4.89 -2.02 -10.24
N LEU A 557 6.03 -2.70 -10.47
CA LEU A 557 6.90 -2.42 -11.61
C LEU A 557 6.26 -2.88 -12.93
N PHE A 558 5.59 -4.03 -12.93
CA PHE A 558 4.83 -4.51 -14.09
C PHE A 558 3.77 -3.49 -14.51
N ASP A 559 2.93 -3.06 -13.57
CA ASP A 559 1.85 -2.12 -13.80
C ASP A 559 2.41 -0.78 -14.34
N GLU A 560 3.60 -0.35 -13.88
CA GLU A 560 4.25 0.87 -14.39
C GLU A 560 4.85 0.73 -15.79
N ARG A 561 5.55 -0.37 -16.09
CA ARG A 561 6.47 -0.48 -17.24
C ARG A 561 6.04 -1.45 -18.32
N PHE A 562 5.24 -2.45 -17.97
CA PHE A 562 4.96 -3.60 -18.81
C PHE A 562 3.47 -3.85 -19.03
N GLU A 563 2.59 -3.10 -18.33
CA GLU A 563 1.15 -3.09 -18.61
C GLU A 563 0.91 -2.72 -20.08
N GLY A 564 0.13 -3.55 -20.78
CA GLY A 564 -0.14 -3.38 -22.21
C GLY A 564 0.95 -3.90 -23.15
N LEU A 565 2.15 -4.22 -22.65
CA LEU A 565 3.21 -4.85 -23.45
C LEU A 565 3.17 -6.39 -23.32
N MET A 566 2.93 -6.91 -22.13
CA MET A 566 2.78 -8.35 -21.88
C MET A 566 1.70 -8.64 -20.85
N SER A 567 1.25 -9.89 -20.79
CA SER A 567 0.28 -10.33 -19.77
C SER A 567 0.96 -10.51 -18.41
N ARG A 568 0.17 -10.45 -17.33
CA ARG A 568 0.64 -10.81 -15.97
C ARG A 568 1.17 -12.24 -15.90
N ALA A 569 0.59 -13.17 -16.65
CA ALA A 569 1.07 -14.55 -16.72
C ALA A 569 2.48 -14.62 -17.31
N THR A 570 2.74 -13.91 -18.41
CA THR A 570 4.07 -13.81 -19.02
C THR A 570 5.08 -13.12 -18.10
N TRP A 571 4.66 -12.04 -17.41
CA TRP A 571 5.51 -11.39 -16.41
C TRP A 571 5.90 -12.32 -15.27
N ARG A 572 4.96 -13.15 -14.81
CA ARG A 572 5.22 -14.17 -13.79
C ARG A 572 6.30 -15.16 -14.22
N GLU A 573 6.31 -15.56 -15.49
CA GLU A 573 7.38 -16.39 -16.04
C GLU A 573 8.73 -15.69 -15.97
N VAL A 574 8.79 -14.40 -16.33
CA VAL A 574 10.02 -13.59 -16.20
C VAL A 574 10.52 -13.58 -14.75
N VAL A 575 9.65 -13.25 -13.79
CA VAL A 575 10.02 -13.17 -12.37
C VAL A 575 10.40 -14.54 -11.79
N THR A 576 9.70 -15.59 -12.18
CA THR A 576 9.96 -16.95 -11.69
C THR A 576 11.28 -17.48 -12.22
N GLN A 577 11.60 -17.20 -13.48
CA GLN A 577 12.83 -17.66 -14.13
C GLN A 577 14.03 -16.72 -13.90
N SER A 578 13.84 -15.55 -13.29
CA SER A 578 14.92 -14.61 -12.98
C SER A 578 15.86 -15.18 -11.91
N PRO A 579 17.17 -15.35 -12.20
CA PRO A 579 18.12 -16.00 -11.28
C PRO A 579 18.21 -15.32 -9.90
N GLY A 580 18.23 -13.99 -9.89
CA GLY A 580 18.31 -13.20 -8.66
C GLY A 580 17.07 -13.37 -7.77
N LEU A 581 15.89 -13.38 -8.38
CA LEU A 581 14.62 -13.58 -7.67
C LEU A 581 14.42 -15.03 -7.23
N ASP A 582 14.96 -16.02 -7.96
CA ASP A 582 14.99 -17.40 -7.51
C ASP A 582 15.91 -17.61 -6.31
N ARG A 583 17.11 -17.02 -6.36
CA ARG A 583 18.02 -17.00 -5.21
C ARG A 583 17.40 -16.28 -4.01
N PHE A 584 16.73 -15.15 -4.22
CA PHE A 584 16.01 -14.45 -3.17
C PHE A 584 15.00 -15.36 -2.47
N ARG A 585 14.15 -16.07 -3.22
CA ARG A 585 13.22 -17.06 -2.67
C ARG A 585 13.94 -18.18 -1.93
N ALA A 586 15.06 -18.68 -2.46
CA ALA A 586 15.83 -19.75 -1.85
C ALA A 586 16.43 -19.36 -0.49
N VAL A 587 17.07 -18.18 -0.41
CA VAL A 587 17.76 -17.71 0.80
C VAL A 587 16.77 -17.44 1.91
N MET A 588 15.60 -16.87 1.60
CA MET A 588 14.49 -16.68 2.54
C MET A 588 14.18 -17.96 3.35
N PHE A 589 13.98 -19.11 2.71
CA PHE A 589 13.64 -20.36 3.43
C PHE A 589 14.80 -20.97 4.23
N SER A 590 16.04 -20.75 3.79
CA SER A 590 17.24 -21.21 4.51
C SER A 590 17.38 -20.59 5.90
N ARG A 591 16.77 -19.41 6.13
CA ARG A 591 16.75 -18.75 7.44
C ARG A 591 15.47 -19.04 8.22
N LEU A 592 14.34 -19.24 7.55
CA LEU A 592 13.08 -19.54 8.22
C LEU A 592 13.02 -20.93 8.85
N LEU A 593 13.29 -22.00 8.08
CA LEU A 593 13.03 -23.37 8.53
C LEU A 593 13.90 -23.85 9.71
N PRO A 594 15.18 -23.47 9.84
CA PRO A 594 15.96 -23.80 11.02
C PRO A 594 15.35 -23.25 12.31
N ASN A 595 14.73 -22.06 12.26
CA ASN A 595 14.06 -21.46 13.41
C ASN A 595 12.75 -22.17 13.73
N LEU A 596 11.93 -22.51 12.73
CA LEU A 596 10.73 -23.33 12.93
C LEU A 596 11.05 -24.69 13.56
N ARG A 597 12.16 -25.31 13.16
CA ARG A 597 12.67 -26.54 13.81
C ARG A 597 13.02 -26.29 15.26
N GLU A 598 13.76 -25.22 15.54
CA GLU A 598 14.27 -24.89 16.86
C GLU A 598 13.16 -24.61 17.88
N ILE A 599 12.07 -23.96 17.46
CA ILE A 599 10.90 -23.69 18.31
C ILE A 599 9.91 -24.85 18.36
N GLY A 600 10.16 -25.94 17.64
CA GLY A 600 9.31 -27.14 17.66
C GLY A 600 8.14 -27.16 16.67
N LEU A 601 8.08 -26.28 15.67
CA LEU A 601 7.02 -26.29 14.63
C LEU A 601 7.40 -27.09 13.37
N LEU A 602 8.47 -27.88 13.40
CA LEU A 602 8.85 -28.80 12.32
C LEU A 602 8.74 -30.26 12.78
N SER A 603 7.54 -30.67 13.21
CA SER A 603 7.23 -32.05 13.60
C SER A 603 7.19 -33.01 12.40
N ASP A 604 7.22 -34.32 12.68
CA ASP A 604 7.09 -35.37 11.66
C ASP A 604 5.75 -35.31 10.90
N LYS A 605 4.73 -34.65 11.46
CA LYS A 605 3.43 -34.47 10.80
C LYS A 605 3.48 -33.45 9.66
N ILE A 606 4.16 -32.33 9.86
CA ILE A 606 4.18 -31.23 8.89
C ILE A 606 5.36 -31.31 7.91
N ARG A 607 6.46 -32.01 8.27
CA ARG A 607 7.63 -32.21 7.40
C ARG A 607 7.28 -32.70 5.99
N PRO A 608 6.39 -33.70 5.79
CA PRO A 608 6.00 -34.14 4.45
C PRO A 608 5.38 -33.03 3.59
N ALA A 609 4.67 -32.07 4.20
CA ALA A 609 4.09 -30.94 3.46
C ALA A 609 5.17 -29.99 2.95
N TYR A 610 6.18 -29.69 3.77
CA TYR A 610 7.35 -28.92 3.35
C TYR A 610 8.20 -29.67 2.30
N GLU A 611 8.30 -30.99 2.40
CA GLU A 611 8.96 -31.84 1.39
C GLU A 611 8.25 -31.80 0.04
N GLN A 612 6.92 -31.94 0.03
CA GLN A 612 6.11 -31.82 -1.18
C GLN A 612 6.20 -30.42 -1.79
N ALA A 613 6.35 -29.39 -0.96
CA ALA A 613 6.65 -28.04 -1.42
C ALA A 613 8.09 -27.87 -1.94
N GLY A 614 8.98 -28.86 -1.81
CA GLY A 614 10.38 -28.75 -2.23
C GLY A 614 11.24 -27.89 -1.29
N LEU A 615 10.82 -27.73 -0.05
CA LEU A 615 11.50 -26.91 0.98
C LEU A 615 12.37 -27.75 1.93
N ALA A 616 12.36 -29.07 1.80
CA ALA A 616 13.14 -30.00 2.64
C ALA A 616 14.63 -29.71 2.69
N ARG A 617 15.20 -29.20 1.58
CA ARG A 617 16.61 -28.81 1.47
C ARG A 617 17.03 -27.72 2.46
N TYR A 618 16.08 -27.03 3.09
CA TYR A 618 16.31 -25.97 4.08
C TYR A 618 16.09 -26.42 5.52
N PHE A 619 15.83 -27.72 5.78
CA PHE A 619 15.66 -28.23 7.15
C PHE A 619 16.96 -28.20 7.98
N THR A 620 18.10 -28.19 7.30
CA THR A 620 19.44 -28.15 7.91
C THR A 620 19.93 -26.71 8.01
N GLY A 621 20.79 -26.44 9.00
CA GLY A 621 21.29 -25.09 9.28
C GLY A 621 21.18 -24.73 10.77
N LEU A 622 21.92 -23.68 11.15
CA LEU A 622 21.88 -23.13 12.50
C LEU A 622 20.64 -22.23 12.65
N ALA A 623 19.99 -22.34 13.82
CA ALA A 623 18.93 -21.41 14.21
C ALA A 623 19.53 -20.10 14.72
N ALA A 624 18.70 -19.06 14.84
CA ALA A 624 19.15 -17.70 15.14
C ALA A 624 19.84 -17.57 16.52
N ASP A 625 19.41 -18.36 17.50
CA ASP A 625 20.03 -18.41 18.84
C ASP A 625 21.49 -18.91 18.81
N LYS A 626 21.86 -19.65 17.76
CA LYS A 626 23.19 -20.22 17.54
C LYS A 626 24.04 -19.37 16.59
N LEU A 627 23.54 -18.23 16.15
CA LEU A 627 24.21 -17.33 15.20
C LEU A 627 24.38 -15.94 15.83
N THR A 628 25.51 -15.31 15.54
CA THR A 628 25.72 -13.89 15.86
C THR A 628 25.61 -13.06 14.59
N GLY A 629 25.18 -11.80 14.69
CA GLY A 629 25.16 -10.88 13.56
C GLY A 629 26.52 -10.82 12.84
N ASP A 630 27.62 -10.72 13.60
CA ASP A 630 28.97 -10.74 13.02
C ASP A 630 29.31 -12.05 12.32
N GLY A 631 28.90 -13.20 12.89
CA GLY A 631 29.07 -14.51 12.27
C GLY A 631 28.29 -14.63 10.96
N MET A 632 27.08 -14.06 10.91
CA MET A 632 26.28 -13.99 9.68
C MET A 632 26.94 -13.10 8.64
N ILE A 633 27.40 -11.90 9.00
CA ILE A 633 28.10 -11.01 8.06
C ILE A 633 29.36 -11.68 7.51
N ALA A 634 30.15 -12.35 8.37
CA ALA A 634 31.32 -13.10 7.94
C ALA A 634 30.98 -14.24 6.95
N GLU A 635 29.88 -14.97 7.19
CA GLU A 635 29.36 -15.98 6.25
C GLU A 635 28.97 -15.34 4.91
N LEU A 636 28.27 -14.21 4.95
CA LEU A 636 27.81 -13.52 3.74
C LEU A 636 28.99 -12.98 2.91
N ASP A 637 30.00 -12.41 3.57
CA ASP A 637 31.22 -11.92 2.93
C ASP A 637 32.03 -13.07 2.32
N ALA A 638 32.16 -14.21 3.01
CA ALA A 638 32.79 -15.41 2.47
C ALA A 638 32.04 -15.96 1.24
N GLY A 639 30.70 -15.95 1.29
CA GLY A 639 29.85 -16.35 0.17
C GLY A 639 30.04 -15.47 -1.07
N ARG A 640 30.33 -14.18 -0.90
CA ARG A 640 30.62 -13.25 -2.00
C ARG A 640 31.92 -13.60 -2.73
N VAL A 641 32.98 -13.96 -2.01
CA VAL A 641 34.26 -14.39 -2.60
C VAL A 641 34.05 -15.56 -3.59
N ASN A 642 33.09 -16.44 -3.30
CA ASN A 642 32.76 -17.57 -4.17
C ASN A 642 31.93 -17.18 -5.41
N LEU A 643 31.19 -16.06 -5.38
CA LEU A 643 30.49 -15.51 -6.56
C LEU A 643 31.42 -14.71 -7.48
N SER A 644 32.52 -14.20 -6.94
CA SER A 644 33.51 -13.40 -7.68
C SER A 644 34.58 -14.23 -8.40
N ARG A 645 34.55 -15.57 -8.28
CA ARG A 645 35.44 -16.46 -9.03
C ARG A 645 34.71 -17.00 -10.27
N PRO A 646 35.26 -16.81 -11.48
CA PRO A 646 34.65 -17.29 -12.72
C PRO A 646 34.59 -18.82 -12.81
#